data_AF-A0A923D9C0-F1
#
_entry.id   AF-A0A923D9C0-F1
#
_cell.length_a   1.000
_cell.length_b   1.000
_cell.length_c   1.000
_cell.angle_alpha   90.00
_cell.angle_beta   90.00
_cell.angle_gamma   90.00
#
_symmetry.space_group_name_H-M   'P 1'
#
loop_
_entity.id
_entity.type
_entity.pdbx_description
1 polymer ?
#
loop_
_entity_poly.entity_id
_entity_poly.type
_entity_poly.pdbx_seq_one_letter_code
_entity_poly.pdbx_strand_id
1 'polypeptide(L)'
;MSDYRIRQHPILPIPEREAIEFYWHGKKLNALAGETIASALFANGERIFGHHHKDGSPLGIFCANGQCSQCMVLADGMPVKACMELVKAGQQIEPADGLPELPKVTDAPKFKPIIDRKVQVLIIGGGPAGLSAAIELGRRGIQVLLVDDKHRLGGKLVLQTHRFFGSAKAVYAGTRGIDIATRLEKDLRAHPSVEVWLNSTCLAVFSDKKVGILKEGRNYAVIEPEALLVASGAREKFLAFNGNALPGVYGAGAFQTLVNRDLVRPAEKLFIVGGGNVGLIAGYHALQADIKVVGLVEALPECGGYKVHKDKLARMGVPIYTSHTILSANGDGKVESVTIAQVGSDFKPIPGTEKSFECDSILIAVGLDPVNEFFLKAKQYGLNCFVGGDAEEIAEASAAIFSGKIRGMEIARALGVETAEIPVEWYWTSEILKSKPGDTIPEELPEIETGAFPVFHCTQEIPCDPCTGLCSHGLIYIDRKDIRQVPTFLGDSYCCEACEKCVAGCPGLAITLVNYRENPESPVVSIPYEFTRQTIKVNDRVSVLDTRGNELGQVDVLSVHAIENNDRTLVVEVNAPHEIAQQIAGIKVQDENVTHPLDHYVAHIEDDTVVCRCEHVTAGEVRTLIRAGYRDMNEIKTVSRAGMGACGGKTCVSLILRLFREEGITREEITEYSKRPVFIEVPLGILAGANGQESNVHD
;
A
#
# COMPACT_ATOMS: atom_id res chain seq x y z
N MET A 1 27.02 -8.15 11.70
CA MET A 1 26.26 -7.22 10.85
C MET A 1 24.81 -7.61 10.96
N SER A 2 23.94 -6.68 11.34
CA SER A 2 22.49 -6.91 11.35
C SER A 2 22.01 -7.07 9.92
N ASP A 3 21.38 -8.20 9.62
CA ASP A 3 20.81 -8.50 8.32
C ASP A 3 19.28 -8.46 8.44
N TYR A 4 18.66 -7.46 7.82
CA TYR A 4 17.22 -7.22 7.86
C TYR A 4 16.46 -7.94 6.73
N ARG A 5 17.13 -8.81 5.97
CA ARG A 5 16.49 -9.57 4.89
C ARG A 5 15.50 -10.60 5.43
N ILE A 6 14.36 -10.69 4.76
CA ILE A 6 13.36 -11.72 4.98
C ILE A 6 13.84 -12.98 4.27
N ARG A 7 14.32 -13.94 5.06
CA ARG A 7 14.84 -15.24 4.56
C ARG A 7 13.77 -16.31 4.44
N GLN A 8 12.59 -16.03 4.99
CA GLN A 8 11.42 -16.91 4.92
C GLN A 8 10.16 -16.04 4.99
N HIS A 9 9.17 -16.36 4.16
CA HIS A 9 7.87 -15.71 4.18
C HIS A 9 6.77 -16.77 3.96
N PRO A 10 5.62 -16.70 4.65
CA PRO A 10 4.56 -17.70 4.51
C PRO A 10 3.94 -17.73 3.11
N ILE A 11 3.92 -16.58 2.42
CA ILE A 11 3.23 -16.43 1.13
C ILE A 11 4.18 -16.21 -0.04
N LEU A 12 5.32 -15.53 0.19
CA LEU A 12 6.16 -15.02 -0.90
C LEU A 12 7.34 -15.98 -1.09
N PRO A 13 7.66 -16.36 -2.33
CA PRO A 13 8.90 -17.08 -2.58
C PRO A 13 10.08 -16.14 -2.31
N ILE A 14 11.17 -16.71 -1.80
CA ILE A 14 12.44 -16.00 -1.64
C ILE A 14 13.28 -16.27 -2.89
N PRO A 15 13.47 -15.30 -3.81
CA PRO A 15 14.21 -15.53 -5.03
C PRO A 15 15.71 -15.65 -4.75
N GLU A 16 16.38 -16.58 -5.40
CA GLU A 16 17.84 -16.60 -5.47
C GLU A 16 18.33 -15.45 -6.36
N ARG A 17 19.23 -14.63 -5.82
CA ARG A 17 19.82 -13.49 -6.53
C ARG A 17 21.32 -13.47 -6.26
N GLU A 18 22.07 -13.04 -7.26
CA GLU A 18 23.51 -12.81 -7.12
C GLU A 18 23.77 -11.75 -6.04
N ALA A 19 24.67 -12.05 -5.12
CA ALA A 19 25.15 -11.09 -4.14
C ALA A 19 26.20 -10.17 -4.80
N ILE A 20 26.02 -8.87 -4.63
CA ILE A 20 26.95 -7.85 -5.11
C ILE A 20 27.41 -6.98 -3.94
N GLU A 21 28.61 -6.42 -4.08
CA GLU A 21 29.20 -5.56 -3.06
C GLU A 21 29.11 -4.10 -3.50
N PHE A 22 28.87 -3.19 -2.55
CA PHE A 22 28.86 -1.74 -2.78
C PHE A 22 29.43 -1.03 -1.54
N TYR A 23 29.61 0.28 -1.62
CA TYR A 23 30.19 1.08 -0.54
C TYR A 23 29.21 2.15 -0.10
N TRP A 24 28.99 2.25 1.21
CA TRP A 24 28.21 3.30 1.86
C TRP A 24 29.13 4.09 2.80
N HIS A 25 29.44 5.34 2.46
CA HIS A 25 30.38 6.19 3.22
C HIS A 25 31.71 5.46 3.48
N GLY A 26 32.30 4.92 2.40
CA GLY A 26 33.50 4.10 2.40
C GLY A 26 33.39 2.71 3.06
N LYS A 27 32.29 2.38 3.74
CA LYS A 27 32.05 1.08 4.36
C LYS A 27 31.49 0.10 3.34
N LYS A 28 32.15 -1.05 3.20
CA LYS A 28 31.71 -2.14 2.33
C LYS A 28 30.43 -2.79 2.86
N LEU A 29 29.40 -2.86 2.03
CA LEU A 29 28.09 -3.47 2.30
C LEU A 29 27.71 -4.47 1.18
N ASN A 30 26.72 -5.32 1.45
CA ASN A 30 26.22 -6.32 0.51
C ASN A 30 24.80 -5.98 0.03
N ALA A 31 24.54 -6.11 -1.27
CA ALA A 31 23.23 -6.02 -1.89
C ALA A 31 22.93 -7.28 -2.72
N LEU A 32 21.70 -7.43 -3.16
CA LEU A 32 21.32 -8.40 -4.18
C LEU A 32 21.18 -7.68 -5.53
N ALA A 33 21.64 -8.30 -6.60
CA ALA A 33 21.61 -7.71 -7.94
C ALA A 33 20.18 -7.31 -8.34
N GLY A 34 19.98 -6.02 -8.65
CA GLY A 34 18.69 -5.41 -9.00
C GLY A 34 17.89 -4.85 -7.81
N GLU A 35 18.49 -4.72 -6.63
CA GLU A 35 17.90 -3.99 -5.51
C GLU A 35 18.02 -2.49 -5.70
N THR A 36 17.08 -1.74 -5.12
CA THR A 36 17.23 -0.30 -4.97
C THR A 36 18.23 0.02 -3.87
N ILE A 37 18.91 1.16 -3.96
CA ILE A 37 19.86 1.62 -2.93
C ILE A 37 19.18 1.64 -1.56
N ALA A 38 17.94 2.14 -1.50
CA ALA A 38 17.16 2.21 -0.27
C ALA A 38 16.95 0.82 0.37
N SER A 39 16.63 -0.19 -0.43
CA SER A 39 16.43 -1.56 0.07
C SER A 39 17.73 -2.18 0.57
N ALA A 40 18.83 -1.97 -0.17
CA ALA A 40 20.14 -2.46 0.22
C ALA A 40 20.64 -1.81 1.52
N LEU A 41 20.47 -0.49 1.67
CA LEU A 41 20.80 0.21 2.92
C LEU A 41 19.97 -0.33 4.10
N PHE A 42 18.65 -0.48 3.92
CA PHE A 42 17.79 -1.04 4.96
C PHE A 42 18.17 -2.48 5.33
N ALA A 43 18.49 -3.32 4.35
CA ALA A 43 18.94 -4.69 4.55
C ALA A 43 20.20 -4.77 5.42
N ASN A 44 21.08 -3.75 5.36
CA ASN A 44 22.30 -3.65 6.15
C ASN A 44 22.12 -2.85 7.45
N GLY A 45 20.89 -2.49 7.82
CA GLY A 45 20.59 -1.78 9.07
C GLY A 45 20.71 -0.25 9.00
N GLU A 46 21.02 0.32 7.83
CA GLU A 46 21.12 1.77 7.66
C GLU A 46 19.71 2.36 7.50
N ARG A 47 19.37 3.37 8.32
CA ARG A 47 18.04 4.03 8.34
C ARG A 47 18.10 5.52 8.02
N ILE A 48 19.26 6.13 8.23
CA ILE A 48 19.54 7.54 7.98
C ILE A 48 20.39 7.63 6.72
N PHE A 49 19.91 8.34 5.72
CA PHE A 49 20.53 8.46 4.40
C PHE A 49 21.23 9.81 4.22
N GLY A 50 21.14 10.70 5.21
CA GLY A 50 21.76 12.02 5.23
C GLY A 50 21.01 12.94 6.19
N HIS A 51 21.35 14.22 6.16
CA HIS A 51 20.77 15.24 7.03
C HIS A 51 20.23 16.43 6.24
N HIS A 52 19.11 16.99 6.70
CA HIS A 52 18.45 18.09 6.03
C HIS A 52 19.28 19.37 6.12
N HIS A 53 19.43 20.06 4.99
CA HIS A 53 20.32 21.23 4.90
C HIS A 53 19.87 22.45 5.73
N LYS A 54 18.60 22.53 6.14
CA LYS A 54 18.06 23.67 6.92
C LYS A 54 18.46 23.60 8.41
N ASP A 55 18.46 22.41 8.99
CA ASP A 55 18.50 22.21 10.44
C ASP A 55 19.37 21.03 10.90
N GLY A 56 19.95 20.26 9.97
CA GLY A 56 20.78 19.10 10.28
C GLY A 56 20.01 17.88 10.79
N SER A 57 18.67 17.91 10.74
CA SER A 57 17.86 16.77 11.18
C SER A 57 18.00 15.57 10.23
N PRO A 58 17.96 14.33 10.75
CA PRO A 58 18.22 13.15 9.94
C PRO A 58 17.08 12.84 8.97
N LEU A 59 17.46 12.37 7.78
CA LEU A 59 16.56 12.01 6.70
C LEU A 59 16.67 10.52 6.38
N GLY A 60 15.56 9.93 5.96
CA GLY A 60 15.49 8.53 5.54
C GLY A 60 14.40 8.29 4.51
N ILE A 61 13.88 7.07 4.46
CA ILE A 61 12.75 6.74 3.58
C ILE A 61 11.46 7.38 4.11
N PHE A 62 10.60 7.80 3.18
CA PHE A 62 9.26 8.32 3.47
C PHE A 62 8.16 7.74 2.57
N CYS A 63 8.33 7.84 1.24
CA CYS A 63 7.32 7.37 0.27
C CYS A 63 7.69 6.06 -0.47
N ALA A 64 8.99 5.78 -0.60
CA ALA A 64 9.59 4.71 -1.41
C ALA A 64 8.99 4.51 -2.83
N ASN A 65 8.52 5.58 -3.47
CA ASN A 65 7.84 5.51 -4.77
C ASN A 65 8.29 6.60 -5.77
N GLY A 66 9.36 7.33 -5.45
CA GLY A 66 9.92 8.38 -6.29
C GLY A 66 9.20 9.74 -6.24
N GLN A 67 8.17 9.90 -5.40
CA GLN A 67 7.36 11.13 -5.34
C GLN A 67 7.94 12.22 -4.41
N CYS A 68 8.79 11.85 -3.44
CA CYS A 68 9.53 12.78 -2.57
C CYS A 68 11.05 12.59 -2.72
N SER A 69 11.85 13.45 -2.08
CA SER A 69 13.31 13.42 -2.13
C SER A 69 14.00 13.16 -0.78
N GLN A 70 13.30 12.74 0.27
CA GLN A 70 13.95 12.52 1.57
C GLN A 70 14.97 11.38 1.60
N CYS A 71 14.83 10.40 0.71
CA CYS A 71 15.79 9.32 0.58
C CYS A 71 16.92 9.66 -0.41
N MET A 72 17.23 10.95 -0.61
CA MET A 72 18.29 11.35 -1.53
C MET A 72 19.65 10.91 -0.99
N VAL A 73 20.48 10.40 -1.89
CA VAL A 73 21.87 10.02 -1.64
C VAL A 73 22.72 10.46 -2.83
N LEU A 74 24.04 10.48 -2.67
CA LEU A 74 24.97 10.65 -3.78
C LEU A 74 25.45 9.28 -4.24
N ALA A 75 25.05 8.85 -5.43
CA ALA A 75 25.55 7.63 -6.06
C ALA A 75 26.60 7.99 -7.11
N ASP A 76 27.84 7.59 -6.90
CA ASP A 76 29.02 7.96 -7.70
C ASP A 76 29.12 9.49 -7.92
N GLY A 77 28.83 10.24 -6.85
CA GLY A 77 28.82 11.71 -6.85
C GLY A 77 27.55 12.35 -7.44
N MET A 78 26.59 11.57 -7.92
CA MET A 78 25.34 12.08 -8.51
C MET A 78 24.17 12.01 -7.52
N PRO A 79 23.40 13.10 -7.33
CA PRO A 79 22.20 13.04 -6.48
C PRO A 79 21.13 12.17 -7.12
N VAL A 80 20.73 11.12 -6.41
CA VAL A 80 19.70 10.18 -6.85
C VAL A 80 18.70 9.90 -5.73
N LYS A 81 17.50 9.48 -6.10
CA LYS A 81 16.51 8.95 -5.15
C LYS A 81 16.84 7.50 -4.86
N ALA A 82 17.33 7.20 -3.65
CA ALA A 82 17.71 5.84 -3.26
C ALA A 82 16.59 4.80 -3.45
N CYS A 83 15.31 5.20 -3.34
CA CYS A 83 14.18 4.29 -3.53
C CYS A 83 13.87 3.92 -5.00
N MET A 84 14.48 4.62 -5.95
CA MET A 84 14.27 4.39 -7.39
C MET A 84 15.54 3.92 -8.10
N GLU A 85 16.73 4.33 -7.63
CA GLU A 85 18.01 3.92 -8.23
C GLU A 85 18.41 2.51 -7.79
N LEU A 86 18.88 1.70 -8.74
CA LEU A 86 19.37 0.35 -8.48
C LEU A 86 20.84 0.36 -8.06
N VAL A 87 21.20 -0.49 -7.09
CA VAL A 87 22.59 -0.70 -6.67
C VAL A 87 23.37 -1.41 -7.77
N LYS A 88 24.60 -0.95 -8.01
CA LYS A 88 25.58 -1.59 -8.89
C LYS A 88 26.76 -2.12 -8.09
N ALA A 89 27.42 -3.16 -8.61
CA ALA A 89 28.63 -3.69 -7.99
C ALA A 89 29.75 -2.63 -7.97
N GLY A 90 30.41 -2.48 -6.82
CA GLY A 90 31.48 -1.51 -6.58
C GLY A 90 31.03 -0.06 -6.45
N GLN A 91 29.71 0.22 -6.53
CA GLN A 91 29.17 1.57 -6.51
C GLN A 91 29.51 2.32 -5.21
N GLN A 92 29.90 3.58 -5.34
CA GLN A 92 30.18 4.46 -4.20
C GLN A 92 28.92 5.25 -3.87
N ILE A 93 28.41 5.10 -2.65
CA ILE A 93 27.20 5.76 -2.19
C ILE A 93 27.53 6.55 -0.95
N GLU A 94 27.22 7.85 -0.97
CA GLU A 94 27.48 8.77 0.13
C GLU A 94 26.16 9.40 0.61
N PRO A 95 26.06 9.76 1.90
CA PRO A 95 24.92 10.50 2.40
C PRO A 95 24.79 11.85 1.69
N ALA A 96 23.57 12.29 1.43
CA ALA A 96 23.31 13.61 0.90
C ALA A 96 23.22 14.63 2.05
N ASP A 97 24.37 14.96 2.64
CA ASP A 97 24.46 15.97 3.68
C ASP A 97 24.60 17.37 3.05
N GLY A 98 23.59 18.22 3.27
CA GLY A 98 23.52 19.55 2.66
C GLY A 98 22.92 19.54 1.25
N LEU A 99 23.24 20.55 0.45
CA LEU A 99 22.80 20.62 -0.95
C LEU A 99 23.87 20.02 -1.86
N PRO A 100 23.50 19.08 -2.77
CA PRO A 100 24.46 18.49 -3.69
C PRO A 100 25.02 19.53 -4.65
N GLU A 101 26.32 19.43 -4.94
CA GLU A 101 26.97 20.23 -5.97
C GLU A 101 26.81 19.58 -7.35
N LEU A 102 26.82 20.39 -8.40
CA LEU A 102 26.85 19.86 -9.76
C LEU A 102 28.22 19.17 -10.01
N PRO A 103 28.23 17.99 -10.65
CA PRO A 103 29.48 17.34 -11.02
C PRO A 103 30.28 18.23 -11.98
N LYS A 104 31.61 18.23 -11.83
CA LYS A 104 32.49 18.92 -12.79
C LYS A 104 32.40 18.19 -14.13
N VAL A 105 32.19 18.95 -15.20
CA VAL A 105 32.17 18.44 -16.58
C VAL A 105 33.47 18.76 -17.29
N THR A 106 34.06 17.77 -17.98
CA THR A 106 35.28 17.94 -18.78
C THR A 106 34.98 18.38 -20.21
N ASP A 107 33.79 18.05 -20.72
CA ASP A 107 33.41 18.25 -22.11
C ASP A 107 31.98 18.79 -22.23
N ALA A 108 31.70 19.50 -23.32
CA ALA A 108 30.34 19.95 -23.64
C ALA A 108 29.45 18.73 -23.99
N PRO A 109 28.23 18.64 -23.43
CA PRO A 109 27.32 17.54 -23.73
C PRO A 109 26.91 17.54 -25.20
N LYS A 110 26.90 16.36 -25.83
CA LYS A 110 26.42 16.18 -27.20
C LYS A 110 24.91 15.93 -27.19
N PHE A 111 24.16 16.74 -27.92
CA PHE A 111 22.73 16.57 -28.07
C PHE A 111 22.40 15.49 -29.10
N LYS A 112 21.34 14.74 -28.85
CA LYS A 112 20.79 13.74 -29.77
C LYS A 112 19.31 14.02 -29.99
N PRO A 113 18.74 13.67 -31.16
CA PRO A 113 17.30 13.74 -31.36
C PRO A 113 16.56 12.94 -30.29
N ILE A 114 15.44 13.50 -29.81
CA ILE A 114 14.54 12.83 -28.88
C ILE A 114 13.56 11.94 -29.64
N ILE A 115 12.90 11.03 -28.93
CA ILE A 115 11.83 10.21 -29.51
C ILE A 115 10.61 11.11 -29.70
N ASP A 116 10.10 11.27 -30.92
CA ASP A 116 8.81 11.92 -31.21
C ASP A 116 7.93 10.92 -31.95
N ARG A 117 6.79 10.54 -31.36
CA ARG A 117 5.95 9.45 -31.86
C ARG A 117 4.45 9.75 -31.70
N LYS A 118 3.69 9.47 -32.75
CA LYS A 118 2.22 9.42 -32.70
C LYS A 118 1.73 8.01 -32.34
N VAL A 119 0.68 7.92 -31.52
CA VAL A 119 0.05 6.65 -31.12
C VAL A 119 -1.46 6.78 -31.10
N GLN A 120 -2.20 5.68 -31.28
CA GLN A 120 -3.67 5.72 -31.17
C GLN A 120 -4.08 5.90 -29.71
N VAL A 121 -3.60 5.04 -28.81
CA VAL A 121 -3.88 5.14 -27.38
C VAL A 121 -2.59 5.16 -26.57
N LEU A 122 -2.47 6.16 -25.69
CA LEU A 122 -1.47 6.17 -24.63
C LEU A 122 -2.16 5.86 -23.29
N ILE A 123 -1.65 4.88 -22.55
CA ILE A 123 -2.09 4.55 -21.19
C ILE A 123 -0.96 4.87 -20.22
N ILE A 124 -1.24 5.73 -19.23
CA ILE A 124 -0.33 6.04 -18.14
C ILE A 124 -0.72 5.20 -16.92
N GLY A 125 0.11 4.22 -16.55
CA GLY A 125 -0.06 3.34 -15.40
C GLY A 125 -0.39 1.90 -15.80
N GLY A 126 0.46 0.96 -15.40
CA GLY A 126 0.34 -0.49 -15.59
C GLY A 126 -0.27 -1.21 -14.38
N GLY A 127 -1.14 -0.54 -13.62
CA GLY A 127 -1.95 -1.14 -12.57
C GLY A 127 -3.18 -1.89 -13.10
N PRO A 128 -4.05 -2.45 -12.23
CA PRO A 128 -5.21 -3.24 -12.64
C PRO A 128 -6.11 -2.55 -13.68
N ALA A 129 -6.36 -1.25 -13.52
CA ALA A 129 -7.17 -0.48 -14.46
C ALA A 129 -6.49 -0.33 -15.82
N GLY A 130 -5.22 0.07 -15.85
CA GLY A 130 -4.48 0.25 -17.10
C GLY A 130 -4.26 -1.07 -17.85
N LEU A 131 -3.95 -2.16 -17.14
CA LEU A 131 -3.84 -3.50 -17.72
C LEU A 131 -5.17 -3.95 -18.33
N SER A 132 -6.27 -3.80 -17.60
CA SER A 132 -7.59 -4.24 -18.07
C SER A 132 -8.07 -3.43 -19.28
N ALA A 133 -7.81 -2.11 -19.29
CA ALA A 133 -8.11 -1.27 -20.45
C ALA A 133 -7.27 -1.65 -21.67
N ALA A 134 -5.97 -1.86 -21.49
CA ALA A 134 -5.06 -2.29 -22.55
C ALA A 134 -5.43 -3.66 -23.12
N ILE A 135 -5.86 -4.61 -22.29
CA ILE A 135 -6.37 -5.92 -22.75
C ILE A 135 -7.62 -5.75 -23.61
N GLU A 136 -8.61 -4.96 -23.17
CA GLU A 136 -9.83 -4.74 -23.96
C GLU A 136 -9.56 -4.04 -25.30
N LEU A 137 -8.63 -3.08 -25.33
CA LEU A 137 -8.19 -2.43 -26.56
C LEU A 137 -7.40 -3.40 -27.46
N GLY A 138 -6.52 -4.21 -26.86
CA GLY A 138 -5.68 -5.20 -27.53
C GLY A 138 -6.48 -6.32 -28.19
N ARG A 139 -7.58 -6.78 -27.55
CA ARG A 139 -8.56 -7.73 -28.13
C ARG A 139 -9.17 -7.23 -29.43
N ARG A 140 -9.15 -5.92 -29.66
CA ARG A 140 -9.71 -5.24 -30.85
C ARG A 140 -8.63 -4.78 -31.82
N GLY A 141 -7.36 -5.11 -31.58
CA GLY A 141 -6.24 -4.76 -32.45
C GLY A 141 -5.85 -3.27 -32.43
N ILE A 142 -6.41 -2.48 -31.50
CA ILE A 142 -6.08 -1.06 -31.35
C ILE A 142 -4.64 -0.95 -30.85
N GLN A 143 -3.86 -0.04 -31.45
CA GLN A 143 -2.46 0.18 -31.10
C GLN A 143 -2.37 0.98 -29.80
N VAL A 144 -1.85 0.33 -28.77
CA VAL A 144 -1.72 0.89 -27.42
C VAL A 144 -0.26 1.00 -27.06
N LEU A 145 0.15 2.16 -26.54
CA LEU A 145 1.38 2.32 -25.78
C LEU A 145 1.00 2.43 -24.29
N LEU A 146 1.37 1.43 -23.49
CA LEU A 146 1.24 1.45 -22.04
C LEU A 146 2.58 1.81 -21.40
N VAL A 147 2.56 2.79 -20.51
CA VAL A 147 3.75 3.31 -19.82
C VAL A 147 3.59 3.14 -18.32
N ASP A 148 4.58 2.56 -17.66
CA ASP A 148 4.63 2.41 -16.21
C ASP A 148 6.03 2.74 -15.66
N ASP A 149 6.08 3.44 -14.53
CA ASP A 149 7.31 3.93 -13.92
C ASP A 149 8.03 2.88 -13.06
N LYS A 150 7.50 1.65 -13.00
CA LYS A 150 8.10 0.51 -12.29
C LYS A 150 8.69 -0.50 -13.26
N HIS A 151 9.51 -1.39 -12.72
CA HIS A 151 10.21 -2.45 -13.47
C HIS A 151 9.31 -3.64 -13.83
N ARG A 152 8.07 -3.68 -13.33
CA ARG A 152 7.11 -4.75 -13.56
C ARG A 152 5.68 -4.21 -13.52
N LEU A 153 4.81 -4.79 -14.33
CA LEU A 153 3.36 -4.51 -14.35
C LEU A 153 2.64 -5.03 -13.10
N GLY A 154 1.44 -4.49 -12.86
CA GLY A 154 0.54 -4.87 -11.76
C GLY A 154 0.25 -3.73 -10.78
N GLY A 155 1.01 -2.63 -10.84
CA GLY A 155 0.81 -1.48 -9.96
C GLY A 155 0.92 -1.87 -8.48
N LYS A 156 -0.08 -1.54 -7.66
CA LYS A 156 -0.06 -1.88 -6.22
C LYS A 156 -0.40 -3.34 -5.92
N LEU A 157 -0.95 -4.10 -6.88
CA LEU A 157 -1.26 -5.53 -6.70
C LEU A 157 -0.04 -6.36 -6.34
N VAL A 158 1.14 -6.01 -6.89
CA VAL A 158 2.39 -6.75 -6.61
C VAL A 158 2.89 -6.61 -5.18
N LEU A 159 2.27 -5.74 -4.38
CA LEU A 159 2.60 -5.53 -2.97
C LEU A 159 1.59 -6.21 -2.03
N GLN A 160 0.55 -6.85 -2.56
CA GLN A 160 -0.56 -7.39 -1.76
C GLN A 160 -0.43 -8.90 -1.65
N THR A 161 -0.02 -9.37 -0.47
CA THR A 161 0.04 -10.81 -0.16
C THR A 161 -1.30 -11.34 0.31
N HIS A 162 -2.24 -10.50 0.75
CA HIS A 162 -3.60 -10.92 1.10
C HIS A 162 -4.47 -11.24 -0.14
N ARG A 163 -5.54 -12.02 0.08
CA ARG A 163 -6.56 -12.32 -0.94
C ARG A 163 -7.59 -11.21 -1.07
N PHE A 164 -7.99 -10.93 -2.30
CA PHE A 164 -8.95 -9.89 -2.63
C PHE A 164 -10.39 -10.34 -2.38
N PHE A 165 -11.23 -9.37 -2.02
CA PHE A 165 -12.67 -9.56 -1.98
C PHE A 165 -13.27 -9.42 -3.38
N GLY A 166 -14.57 -9.66 -3.49
CA GLY A 166 -15.31 -9.56 -4.74
C GLY A 166 -15.90 -10.90 -5.16
N SER A 167 -16.26 -10.97 -6.45
CA SER A 167 -16.75 -12.21 -7.04
C SER A 167 -15.61 -13.08 -7.57
N ALA A 168 -15.56 -14.32 -7.11
CA ALA A 168 -14.58 -15.32 -7.56
C ALA A 168 -14.65 -15.50 -9.09
N LYS A 169 -15.85 -15.42 -9.66
CA LYS A 169 -16.09 -15.58 -11.11
C LYS A 169 -15.70 -14.33 -11.91
N ALA A 170 -15.93 -13.14 -11.39
CA ALA A 170 -15.83 -11.90 -12.16
C ALA A 170 -14.43 -11.25 -12.13
N VAL A 171 -13.76 -11.34 -10.98
CA VAL A 171 -12.51 -10.60 -10.65
C VAL A 171 -11.46 -11.48 -9.98
N TYR A 172 -11.61 -12.80 -10.05
CA TYR A 172 -10.72 -13.76 -9.39
C TYR A 172 -10.63 -13.58 -7.87
N ALA A 173 -11.71 -13.11 -7.21
CA ALA A 173 -11.73 -12.96 -5.76
C ALA A 173 -11.37 -14.29 -5.06
N GLY A 174 -10.73 -14.19 -3.90
CA GLY A 174 -10.04 -15.33 -3.29
C GLY A 174 -8.64 -15.62 -3.87
N THR A 175 -8.18 -14.84 -4.85
CA THR A 175 -6.79 -14.85 -5.33
C THR A 175 -6.01 -13.69 -4.68
N ARG A 176 -4.70 -13.85 -4.45
CA ARG A 176 -3.83 -12.78 -3.96
C ARG A 176 -3.47 -11.78 -5.06
N GLY A 177 -3.19 -10.54 -4.66
CA GLY A 177 -2.90 -9.46 -5.61
C GLY A 177 -1.72 -9.76 -6.53
N ILE A 178 -0.64 -10.30 -5.97
CA ILE A 178 0.56 -10.71 -6.71
C ILE A 178 0.24 -11.69 -7.86
N ASP A 179 -0.72 -12.59 -7.66
CA ASP A 179 -1.09 -13.58 -8.66
C ASP A 179 -2.07 -13.00 -9.69
N ILE A 180 -2.98 -12.11 -9.26
CA ILE A 180 -3.84 -11.33 -10.16
C ILE A 180 -2.99 -10.47 -11.10
N ALA A 181 -1.96 -9.80 -10.58
CA ALA A 181 -1.01 -9.03 -11.40
C ALA A 181 -0.34 -9.89 -12.47
N THR A 182 0.14 -11.08 -12.08
CA THR A 182 0.78 -12.03 -12.99
C THR A 182 -0.19 -12.53 -14.07
N ARG A 183 -1.45 -12.80 -13.72
CA ARG A 183 -2.50 -13.22 -14.67
C ARG A 183 -2.82 -12.11 -15.68
N LEU A 184 -3.02 -10.88 -15.21
CA LEU A 184 -3.32 -9.73 -16.07
C LEU A 184 -2.14 -9.40 -16.99
N GLU A 185 -0.90 -9.44 -16.48
CA GLU A 185 0.30 -9.29 -17.31
C GLU A 185 0.35 -10.35 -18.41
N LYS A 186 0.11 -11.63 -18.08
CA LYS A 186 0.11 -12.71 -19.07
C LYS A 186 -0.95 -12.52 -20.16
N ASP A 187 -2.17 -12.12 -19.79
CA ASP A 187 -3.26 -11.83 -20.74
C ASP A 187 -2.88 -10.65 -21.66
N LEU A 188 -2.38 -9.56 -21.08
CA LEU A 188 -1.92 -8.39 -21.86
C LEU A 188 -0.84 -8.74 -22.88
N ARG A 189 0.14 -9.57 -22.49
CA ARG A 189 1.24 -9.98 -23.38
C ARG A 189 0.77 -10.85 -24.56
N ALA A 190 -0.44 -11.41 -24.51
CA ALA A 190 -1.03 -12.13 -25.65
C ALA A 190 -1.48 -11.20 -26.78
N HIS A 191 -1.49 -9.88 -26.57
CA HIS A 191 -1.96 -8.89 -27.55
C HIS A 191 -0.79 -8.12 -28.18
N PRO A 192 -0.38 -8.42 -29.43
CA PRO A 192 0.77 -7.78 -30.08
C PRO A 192 0.54 -6.29 -30.42
N SER A 193 -0.70 -5.81 -30.38
CA SER A 193 -1.03 -4.39 -30.56
C SER A 193 -0.76 -3.54 -29.31
N VAL A 194 -0.33 -4.15 -28.20
CA VAL A 194 -0.03 -3.46 -26.95
C VAL A 194 1.48 -3.44 -26.73
N GLU A 195 2.10 -2.27 -26.91
CA GLU A 195 3.48 -2.01 -26.56
C GLU A 195 3.58 -1.55 -25.10
N VAL A 196 4.58 -2.04 -24.37
CA VAL A 196 4.78 -1.73 -22.95
C VAL A 196 6.14 -1.10 -22.74
N TRP A 197 6.17 0.09 -22.15
CA TRP A 197 7.39 0.75 -21.65
C TRP A 197 7.40 0.72 -20.13
N LEU A 198 8.26 -0.13 -19.57
CA LEU A 198 8.54 -0.18 -18.13
C LEU A 198 9.65 0.81 -17.78
N ASN A 199 9.83 1.07 -16.47
CA ASN A 199 10.78 2.06 -15.96
C ASN A 199 10.64 3.42 -16.64
N SER A 200 9.41 3.77 -17.04
CA SER A 200 9.11 4.90 -17.90
C SER A 200 8.09 5.82 -17.26
N THR A 201 8.47 7.08 -17.03
CA THR A 201 7.70 8.01 -16.20
C THR A 201 7.06 9.09 -17.04
N CYS A 202 5.74 9.26 -16.93
CA CYS A 202 5.07 10.44 -17.50
C CYS A 202 5.47 11.70 -16.74
N LEU A 203 5.94 12.71 -17.46
CA LEU A 203 6.46 13.96 -16.91
C LEU A 203 5.45 15.10 -17.00
N ALA A 204 4.75 15.22 -18.13
CA ALA A 204 3.91 16.36 -18.44
C ALA A 204 2.88 16.05 -19.54
N VAL A 205 1.75 16.78 -19.52
CA VAL A 205 0.87 16.94 -20.68
C VAL A 205 0.95 18.40 -21.13
N PHE A 206 1.28 18.61 -22.40
CA PHE A 206 1.52 19.92 -23.00
C PHE A 206 0.28 20.45 -23.72
N SER A 207 0.24 21.76 -23.97
CA SER A 207 -0.90 22.45 -24.60
C SER A 207 -1.09 22.14 -26.08
N ASP A 208 -0.05 21.63 -26.75
CA ASP A 208 -0.10 21.08 -28.10
C ASP A 208 -0.59 19.62 -28.13
N LYS A 209 -1.14 19.15 -27.00
CA LYS A 209 -1.72 17.81 -26.80
C LYS A 209 -0.70 16.67 -26.85
N LYS A 210 0.60 16.99 -26.70
CA LYS A 210 1.66 15.99 -26.55
C LYS A 210 1.91 15.64 -25.08
N VAL A 211 2.48 14.46 -24.84
CA VAL A 211 2.80 13.92 -23.52
C VAL A 211 4.29 13.64 -23.43
N GLY A 212 4.97 14.25 -22.47
CA GLY A 212 6.39 14.02 -22.21
C GLY A 212 6.61 12.79 -21.34
N ILE A 213 7.48 11.88 -21.76
CA ILE A 213 7.79 10.62 -21.07
C ILE A 213 9.30 10.47 -20.92
N LEU A 214 9.75 10.13 -19.72
CA LEU A 214 11.10 9.69 -19.44
C LEU A 214 11.16 8.17 -19.61
N LYS A 215 11.56 7.69 -20.79
CA LYS A 215 11.66 6.26 -21.10
C LYS A 215 12.91 5.65 -20.45
N GLU A 216 12.73 4.57 -19.70
CA GLU A 216 13.78 3.81 -19.01
C GLU A 216 14.70 4.67 -18.12
N GLY A 217 14.17 5.76 -17.56
CA GLY A 217 14.94 6.72 -16.75
C GLY A 217 16.01 7.50 -17.50
N ARG A 218 16.16 7.34 -18.83
CA ARG A 218 17.34 7.82 -19.58
C ARG A 218 17.01 8.57 -20.86
N ASN A 219 15.90 8.26 -21.53
CA ASN A 219 15.60 8.83 -22.83
C ASN A 219 14.33 9.68 -22.76
N TYR A 220 14.42 10.94 -23.19
CA TYR A 220 13.22 11.77 -23.31
C TYR A 220 12.44 11.39 -24.59
N ALA A 221 11.13 11.20 -24.41
CA ALA A 221 10.18 10.93 -25.46
C ALA A 221 9.01 11.92 -25.39
N VAL A 222 8.52 12.31 -26.54
CA VAL A 222 7.31 13.12 -26.70
C VAL A 222 6.32 12.30 -27.52
N ILE A 223 5.17 12.03 -26.93
CA ILE A 223 4.13 11.17 -27.50
C ILE A 223 2.91 12.02 -27.85
N GLU A 224 2.40 11.91 -29.06
CA GLU A 224 1.15 12.55 -29.49
C GLU A 224 0.06 11.47 -29.62
N PRO A 225 -0.79 11.29 -28.60
CA PRO A 225 -1.85 10.28 -28.63
C PRO A 225 -3.15 10.81 -29.27
N GLU A 226 -3.88 9.95 -29.99
CA GLU A 226 -5.27 10.22 -30.38
C GLU A 226 -6.22 10.16 -29.17
N ALA A 227 -5.96 9.24 -28.24
CA ALA A 227 -6.64 9.13 -26.94
C ALA A 227 -5.67 8.84 -25.79
N LEU A 228 -5.89 9.46 -24.63
CA LEU A 228 -5.11 9.28 -23.41
C LEU A 228 -5.95 8.64 -22.30
N LEU A 229 -5.48 7.56 -21.69
CA LEU A 229 -6.01 7.04 -20.43
C LEU A 229 -5.03 7.28 -19.29
N VAL A 230 -5.51 7.94 -18.23
CA VAL A 230 -4.75 8.14 -16.99
C VAL A 230 -5.24 7.12 -15.95
N ALA A 231 -4.41 6.13 -15.68
CA ALA A 231 -4.60 5.06 -14.71
C ALA A 231 -3.43 5.04 -13.69
N SER A 232 -2.92 6.22 -13.32
CA SER A 232 -1.74 6.42 -12.46
C SER A 232 -1.99 6.15 -10.96
N GLY A 233 -3.18 5.67 -10.59
CA GLY A 233 -3.53 5.29 -9.24
C GLY A 233 -3.64 6.47 -8.27
N ALA A 234 -3.26 6.25 -7.02
CA ALA A 234 -3.32 7.23 -5.94
C ALA A 234 -2.03 7.27 -5.10
N ARG A 235 -1.87 8.36 -4.35
CA ARG A 235 -0.77 8.57 -3.41
C ARG A 235 -1.30 8.66 -1.98
N GLU A 236 -0.44 8.43 -1.01
CA GLU A 236 -0.83 8.45 0.40
C GLU A 236 -1.02 9.87 0.93
N LYS A 237 -2.03 10.03 1.80
CA LYS A 237 -2.16 11.20 2.67
C LYS A 237 -1.25 11.02 3.87
N PHE A 238 -0.71 12.14 4.33
CA PHE A 238 0.11 12.19 5.53
C PHE A 238 -0.57 13.01 6.62
N LEU A 239 -0.12 12.81 7.85
CA LEU A 239 -0.64 13.48 9.03
C LEU A 239 0.43 14.42 9.61
N ALA A 240 0.00 15.60 10.05
CA ALA A 240 0.84 16.52 10.80
C ALA A 240 0.69 16.22 12.31
N PHE A 241 1.81 15.97 12.97
CA PHE A 241 1.93 15.71 14.40
C PHE A 241 3.39 15.96 14.84
N ASN A 242 3.66 16.02 16.13
CA ASN A 242 5.01 16.29 16.63
C ASN A 242 5.96 15.10 16.36
N GLY A 243 7.22 15.37 16.02
CA GLY A 243 8.18 14.35 15.58
C GLY A 243 7.82 13.67 14.26
N ASN A 244 6.82 14.19 13.51
CA ASN A 244 6.36 13.54 12.29
C ASN A 244 7.39 13.50 11.16
N ALA A 245 8.57 14.12 11.31
CA ALA A 245 9.67 14.09 10.36
C ALA A 245 10.68 12.96 10.60
N LEU A 246 10.70 12.38 11.82
CA LEU A 246 11.72 11.43 12.27
C LEU A 246 11.86 10.22 11.32
N PRO A 247 13.10 9.76 11.04
CA PRO A 247 13.35 8.47 10.43
C PRO A 247 12.65 7.35 11.23
N GLY A 248 11.87 6.53 10.54
CA GLY A 248 10.93 5.57 11.15
C GLY A 248 9.46 5.92 10.89
N VAL A 249 9.16 7.17 10.53
CA VAL A 249 7.81 7.58 10.10
C VAL A 249 7.70 7.53 8.58
N TYR A 250 6.90 6.61 8.05
CA TYR A 250 6.68 6.50 6.60
C TYR A 250 5.28 5.92 6.26
N GLY A 251 4.91 5.99 4.98
CA GLY A 251 3.61 5.49 4.50
C GLY A 251 3.53 3.96 4.40
N ALA A 252 2.31 3.43 4.43
CA ALA A 252 1.98 2.03 4.14
C ALA A 252 2.56 1.55 2.79
N GLY A 253 2.54 2.40 1.76
CA GLY A 253 3.12 2.09 0.46
C GLY A 253 4.63 1.86 0.53
N ALA A 254 5.35 2.65 1.33
CA ALA A 254 6.78 2.49 1.54
C ALA A 254 7.11 1.19 2.29
N PHE A 255 6.37 0.94 3.37
CA PHE A 255 6.47 -0.29 4.16
C PHE A 255 6.21 -1.53 3.31
N GLN A 256 5.09 -1.58 2.58
CA GLN A 256 4.71 -2.72 1.74
C GLN A 256 5.71 -2.95 0.61
N THR A 257 6.32 -1.88 0.09
CA THR A 257 7.38 -1.98 -0.93
C THR A 257 8.59 -2.73 -0.37
N LEU A 258 9.12 -2.30 0.77
CA LEU A 258 10.28 -2.95 1.38
C LEU A 258 9.97 -4.40 1.80
N VAL A 259 8.85 -4.62 2.48
CA VAL A 259 8.53 -5.91 3.08
C VAL A 259 8.10 -6.96 2.04
N ASN A 260 7.26 -6.61 1.06
CA ASN A 260 6.66 -7.59 0.15
C ASN A 260 7.33 -7.66 -1.22
N ARG A 261 7.85 -6.53 -1.74
CA ARG A 261 8.55 -6.53 -3.03
C ARG A 261 10.03 -6.79 -2.86
N ASP A 262 10.65 -6.09 -1.90
CA ASP A 262 12.10 -6.13 -1.72
C ASP A 262 12.54 -7.18 -0.70
N LEU A 263 11.60 -7.77 0.06
CA LEU A 263 11.85 -8.79 1.08
C LEU A 263 12.86 -8.31 2.15
N VAL A 264 12.71 -7.07 2.60
CA VAL A 264 13.51 -6.43 3.64
C VAL A 264 12.58 -5.94 4.75
N ARG A 265 12.89 -6.26 6.01
CA ARG A 265 12.14 -5.76 7.17
C ARG A 265 12.48 -4.30 7.42
N PRO A 266 11.52 -3.36 7.26
CA PRO A 266 11.79 -1.94 7.50
C PRO A 266 11.70 -1.54 8.97
N ALA A 267 11.12 -2.41 9.80
CA ALA A 267 10.83 -2.21 11.21
C ALA A 267 10.99 -3.52 11.98
N GLU A 268 11.19 -3.43 13.29
CA GLU A 268 11.11 -4.54 14.24
C GLU A 268 9.83 -4.45 15.08
N LYS A 269 9.44 -3.23 15.49
CA LYS A 269 8.22 -2.92 16.26
C LYS A 269 7.45 -1.78 15.57
N LEU A 270 6.34 -2.13 14.93
CA LEU A 270 5.53 -1.22 14.12
C LEU A 270 4.29 -0.73 14.87
N PHE A 271 4.10 0.58 14.95
CA PHE A 271 2.82 1.19 15.35
C PHE A 271 2.09 1.74 14.12
N ILE A 272 0.76 1.61 14.06
CA ILE A 272 -0.03 1.99 12.87
C ILE A 272 -1.01 3.12 13.20
N VAL A 273 -1.05 4.14 12.34
CA VAL A 273 -1.98 5.26 12.42
C VAL A 273 -2.94 5.20 11.22
N GLY A 274 -4.21 4.89 11.48
CA GLY A 274 -5.29 4.79 10.50
C GLY A 274 -5.88 3.38 10.42
N GLY A 275 -7.19 3.27 10.68
CA GLY A 275 -7.97 2.03 10.65
C GLY A 275 -8.67 1.74 9.32
N GLY A 276 -8.18 2.32 8.21
CA GLY A 276 -8.62 1.95 6.86
C GLY A 276 -8.04 0.61 6.40
N ASN A 277 -8.56 0.06 5.30
CA ASN A 277 -8.06 -1.22 4.73
C ASN A 277 -6.54 -1.24 4.55
N VAL A 278 -5.94 -0.12 4.13
CA VAL A 278 -4.49 0.01 3.93
C VAL A 278 -3.71 -0.22 5.23
N GLY A 279 -4.12 0.41 6.34
CA GLY A 279 -3.46 0.25 7.65
C GLY A 279 -3.65 -1.15 8.23
N LEU A 280 -4.88 -1.66 8.18
CA LEU A 280 -5.23 -3.00 8.67
C LEU A 280 -4.45 -4.10 7.92
N ILE A 281 -4.39 -4.03 6.59
CA ILE A 281 -3.65 -5.00 5.78
C ILE A 281 -2.14 -4.84 5.94
N ALA A 282 -1.63 -3.61 6.08
CA ALA A 282 -0.20 -3.41 6.34
C ALA A 282 0.24 -4.03 7.67
N GLY A 283 -0.58 -3.90 8.73
CA GLY A 283 -0.32 -4.61 9.99
C GLY A 283 -0.31 -6.13 9.81
N TYR A 284 -1.20 -6.64 8.96
CA TYR A 284 -1.22 -8.08 8.68
C TYR A 284 0.03 -8.54 7.92
N HIS A 285 0.47 -7.77 6.92
CA HIS A 285 1.73 -8.04 6.22
C HIS A 285 2.94 -7.94 7.16
N ALA A 286 2.92 -7.03 8.14
CA ALA A 286 3.97 -6.93 9.16
C ALA A 286 4.11 -8.24 9.95
N LEU A 287 2.99 -8.77 10.46
CA LEU A 287 2.99 -10.05 11.16
C LEU A 287 3.47 -11.22 10.28
N GLN A 288 3.08 -11.26 9.00
CA GLN A 288 3.57 -12.27 8.04
C GLN A 288 5.08 -12.23 7.82
N ALA A 289 5.69 -11.06 8.00
CA ALA A 289 7.12 -10.82 7.86
C ALA A 289 7.89 -10.90 9.20
N ASP A 290 7.25 -11.41 10.26
CA ASP A 290 7.79 -11.46 11.63
C ASP A 290 8.22 -10.08 12.16
N ILE A 291 7.43 -9.05 11.83
CA ILE A 291 7.52 -7.71 12.41
C ILE A 291 6.42 -7.60 13.47
N LYS A 292 6.78 -7.15 14.66
CA LYS A 292 5.83 -7.02 15.78
C LYS A 292 4.94 -5.82 15.57
N VAL A 293 3.63 -5.96 15.75
CA VAL A 293 2.67 -4.85 15.62
C VAL A 293 2.19 -4.46 17.00
N VAL A 294 2.71 -3.34 17.50
CA VAL A 294 2.51 -2.90 18.89
C VAL A 294 1.11 -2.32 19.13
N GLY A 295 0.47 -1.80 18.08
CA GLY A 295 -0.89 -1.30 18.14
C GLY A 295 -1.31 -0.51 16.90
N LEU A 296 -2.61 -0.21 16.83
CA LEU A 296 -3.21 0.62 15.79
C LEU A 296 -4.15 1.64 16.41
N VAL A 297 -4.14 2.88 15.89
CA VAL A 297 -5.14 3.91 16.22
C VAL A 297 -6.03 4.26 15.04
N GLU A 298 -7.30 4.54 15.34
CA GLU A 298 -8.28 5.13 14.44
C GLU A 298 -8.97 6.30 15.16
N ALA A 299 -9.03 7.46 14.50
CA ALA A 299 -9.61 8.67 15.08
C ALA A 299 -11.14 8.60 15.14
N LEU A 300 -11.76 7.84 14.23
CA LEU A 300 -13.19 7.56 14.23
C LEU A 300 -13.56 6.55 15.34
N PRO A 301 -14.84 6.51 15.78
CA PRO A 301 -15.33 5.52 16.73
C PRO A 301 -15.21 4.06 16.25
N GLU A 302 -15.17 3.86 14.92
CA GLU A 302 -14.99 2.58 14.26
C GLU A 302 -13.96 2.68 13.14
N CYS A 303 -13.30 1.56 12.84
CA CYS A 303 -12.40 1.45 11.69
C CYS A 303 -13.15 1.68 10.38
N GLY A 304 -12.59 2.51 9.50
CA GLY A 304 -13.17 2.75 8.16
C GLY A 304 -12.92 1.61 7.17
N GLY A 305 -11.98 0.71 7.46
CA GLY A 305 -11.76 -0.53 6.70
C GLY A 305 -12.80 -1.61 7.01
N TYR A 306 -12.77 -2.70 6.25
CA TYR A 306 -13.68 -3.83 6.46
C TYR A 306 -13.46 -4.44 7.85
N LYS A 307 -14.56 -4.71 8.57
CA LYS A 307 -14.55 -5.30 9.91
C LYS A 307 -13.77 -6.62 9.93
N VAL A 308 -13.91 -7.46 8.90
CA VAL A 308 -13.14 -8.70 8.77
C VAL A 308 -11.62 -8.49 8.71
N HIS A 309 -11.12 -7.33 8.28
CA HIS A 309 -9.69 -6.99 8.37
C HIS A 309 -9.30 -6.50 9.76
N LYS A 310 -10.17 -5.72 10.42
CA LYS A 310 -10.03 -5.30 11.82
C LYS A 310 -9.95 -6.52 12.74
N ASP A 311 -10.95 -7.40 12.66
CA ASP A 311 -11.07 -8.62 13.43
C ASP A 311 -9.89 -9.57 13.15
N LYS A 312 -9.42 -9.63 11.89
CA LYS A 312 -8.23 -10.42 11.52
C LYS A 312 -7.00 -10.00 12.32
N LEU A 313 -6.75 -8.71 12.47
CA LEU A 313 -5.65 -8.22 13.31
C LEU A 313 -5.91 -8.44 14.80
N ALA A 314 -7.14 -8.17 15.26
CA ALA A 314 -7.50 -8.30 16.68
C ALA A 314 -7.27 -9.73 17.19
N ARG A 315 -7.75 -10.75 16.46
CA ARG A 315 -7.56 -12.17 16.81
C ARG A 315 -6.14 -12.70 16.58
N MET A 316 -5.24 -11.87 16.05
CA MET A 316 -3.80 -12.14 15.99
C MET A 316 -3.06 -11.51 17.20
N GLY A 317 -3.79 -10.81 18.07
CA GLY A 317 -3.27 -10.18 19.28
C GLY A 317 -2.80 -8.74 19.08
N VAL A 318 -3.33 -8.00 18.08
CA VAL A 318 -3.00 -6.58 17.87
C VAL A 318 -4.10 -5.70 18.50
N PRO A 319 -3.77 -4.81 19.45
CA PRO A 319 -4.76 -3.89 20.00
C PRO A 319 -5.13 -2.80 18.99
N ILE A 320 -6.42 -2.49 18.91
CA ILE A 320 -6.97 -1.47 18.04
C ILE A 320 -7.71 -0.43 18.88
N TYR A 321 -7.19 0.79 18.93
CA TYR A 321 -7.76 1.89 19.68
C TYR A 321 -8.56 2.81 18.74
N THR A 322 -9.89 2.73 18.79
CA THR A 322 -10.78 3.66 18.08
C THR A 322 -11.05 4.91 18.93
N SER A 323 -11.49 6.01 18.32
CA SER A 323 -11.54 7.33 18.96
C SER A 323 -10.19 7.75 19.56
N HIS A 324 -9.07 7.39 18.93
CA HIS A 324 -7.71 7.76 19.35
C HIS A 324 -6.91 8.34 18.18
N THR A 325 -5.98 9.24 18.47
CA THR A 325 -5.02 9.76 17.49
C THR A 325 -3.61 9.72 18.05
N ILE A 326 -2.63 9.74 17.15
CA ILE A 326 -1.24 10.04 17.47
C ILE A 326 -1.10 11.50 17.90
N LEU A 327 -0.31 11.74 18.95
CA LEU A 327 0.13 13.06 19.40
C LEU A 327 1.57 13.35 18.95
N SER A 328 2.46 12.38 19.15
CA SER A 328 3.88 12.52 18.82
C SER A 328 4.54 11.19 18.45
N ALA A 329 5.55 11.28 17.60
CA ALA A 329 6.64 10.30 17.53
C ALA A 329 7.80 10.84 18.36
N ASN A 330 8.41 10.00 19.20
CA ASN A 330 9.47 10.43 20.11
C ASN A 330 10.75 9.63 19.84
N GLY A 331 11.90 10.27 20.02
CA GLY A 331 13.23 9.66 19.96
C GLY A 331 14.29 10.67 19.50
N ASP A 332 15.56 10.33 19.73
CA ASP A 332 16.70 11.14 19.28
C ASP A 332 17.21 10.63 17.93
N GLY A 333 17.00 11.42 16.89
CA GLY A 333 17.42 11.14 15.52
C GLY A 333 16.63 10.03 14.78
N LYS A 334 15.84 9.23 15.48
CA LYS A 334 14.90 8.24 14.89
C LYS A 334 13.75 7.96 15.85
N VAL A 335 12.71 7.28 15.38
CA VAL A 335 11.60 6.83 16.23
C VAL A 335 12.08 5.77 17.23
N GLU A 336 11.74 5.98 18.51
CA GLU A 336 11.95 5.05 19.62
C GLU A 336 10.64 4.76 20.38
N SER A 337 9.67 5.67 20.29
CA SER A 337 8.33 5.46 20.81
C SER A 337 7.29 6.33 20.10
N VAL A 338 6.02 6.05 20.38
CA VAL A 338 4.86 6.82 19.93
C VAL A 338 3.97 7.15 21.12
N THR A 339 3.38 8.34 21.12
CA THR A 339 2.38 8.76 22.11
C THR A 339 1.04 8.97 21.43
N ILE A 340 -0.02 8.36 21.96
CA ILE A 340 -1.40 8.48 21.49
C ILE A 340 -2.30 9.03 22.59
N ALA A 341 -3.48 9.54 22.24
CA ALA A 341 -4.51 9.90 23.19
C ALA A 341 -5.91 9.68 22.60
N GLN A 342 -6.89 9.56 23.50
CA GLN A 342 -8.30 9.54 23.11
C GLN A 342 -8.70 10.91 22.55
N VAL A 343 -9.61 10.93 21.58
CA VAL A 343 -10.18 12.16 21.01
C VAL A 343 -11.68 12.28 21.28
N GLY A 344 -12.14 13.52 21.44
CA GLY A 344 -13.56 13.85 21.50
C GLY A 344 -14.24 13.81 20.14
N SER A 345 -15.53 14.11 20.10
CA SER A 345 -16.30 14.23 18.85
C SER A 345 -15.84 15.39 17.95
N ASP A 346 -15.09 16.34 18.50
CA ASP A 346 -14.43 17.43 17.77
C ASP A 346 -13.01 17.06 17.30
N PHE A 347 -12.61 15.79 17.46
CA PHE A 347 -11.28 15.24 17.15
C PHE A 347 -10.13 15.88 17.92
N LYS A 348 -10.41 16.58 19.03
CA LYS A 348 -9.35 17.10 19.90
C LYS A 348 -8.92 16.04 20.91
N PRO A 349 -7.61 15.91 21.18
CA PRO A 349 -7.11 15.05 22.24
C PRO A 349 -7.71 15.40 23.61
N ILE A 350 -8.03 14.37 24.39
CA ILE A 350 -8.54 14.50 25.76
C ILE A 350 -7.34 14.36 26.73
N PRO A 351 -6.98 15.43 27.48
CA PRO A 351 -5.86 15.37 28.41
C PRO A 351 -6.06 14.30 29.49
N GLY A 352 -4.98 13.61 29.86
CA GLY A 352 -4.99 12.53 30.85
C GLY A 352 -5.33 11.15 30.28
N THR A 353 -5.51 11.04 28.96
CA THR A 353 -5.75 9.76 28.25
C THR A 353 -4.52 9.28 27.47
N GLU A 354 -3.37 9.91 27.69
CA GLU A 354 -2.14 9.64 26.96
C GLU A 354 -1.60 8.23 27.25
N LYS A 355 -1.12 7.57 26.21
CA LYS A 355 -0.42 6.29 26.29
C LYS A 355 0.78 6.30 25.36
N SER A 356 1.90 5.75 25.81
CA SER A 356 3.08 5.60 24.97
C SER A 356 3.46 4.14 24.76
N PHE A 357 3.99 3.83 23.58
CA PHE A 357 4.42 2.48 23.20
C PHE A 357 5.83 2.56 22.62
N GLU A 358 6.70 1.64 23.03
CA GLU A 358 8.01 1.48 22.42
C GLU A 358 7.85 0.94 20.99
N CYS A 359 8.39 1.64 20.00
CA CYS A 359 8.35 1.22 18.60
C CYS A 359 9.51 1.85 17.84
N ASP A 360 9.98 1.21 16.78
CA ASP A 360 11.06 1.75 15.93
C ASP A 360 10.53 2.33 14.61
N SER A 361 9.22 2.17 14.35
CA SER A 361 8.57 2.69 13.15
C SER A 361 7.10 2.98 13.37
N ILE A 362 6.62 4.04 12.74
CA ILE A 362 5.23 4.46 12.73
C ILE A 362 4.75 4.51 11.28
N LEU A 363 3.69 3.74 11.02
CA LEU A 363 3.05 3.66 9.72
C LEU A 363 1.90 4.64 9.61
N ILE A 364 1.96 5.53 8.62
CA ILE A 364 0.86 6.48 8.35
C ILE A 364 -0.03 5.95 7.23
N ALA A 365 -1.28 5.64 7.56
CA ALA A 365 -2.28 5.06 6.66
C ALA A 365 -3.63 5.80 6.73
N VAL A 366 -3.60 7.13 6.67
CA VAL A 366 -4.76 8.02 6.92
C VAL A 366 -5.53 8.45 5.65
N GLY A 367 -5.48 7.61 4.61
CA GLY A 367 -6.20 7.80 3.35
C GLY A 367 -5.31 8.09 2.16
N LEU A 368 -5.93 8.29 0.99
CA LEU A 368 -5.26 8.44 -0.30
C LEU A 368 -5.79 9.67 -1.06
N ASP A 369 -4.93 10.26 -1.90
CA ASP A 369 -5.26 11.29 -2.88
C ASP A 369 -5.03 10.75 -4.31
N PRO A 370 -6.01 10.87 -5.22
CA PRO A 370 -5.84 10.46 -6.62
C PRO A 370 -4.63 11.12 -7.29
N VAL A 371 -3.95 10.37 -8.14
CA VAL A 371 -2.90 10.88 -9.04
C VAL A 371 -3.54 11.07 -10.41
N ASN A 372 -4.16 12.24 -10.61
CA ASN A 372 -4.92 12.56 -11.82
C ASN A 372 -4.53 13.90 -12.46
N GLU A 373 -3.38 14.46 -12.08
CA GLU A 373 -2.93 15.75 -12.59
C GLU A 373 -2.75 15.75 -14.11
N PHE A 374 -2.28 14.64 -14.68
CA PHE A 374 -2.15 14.46 -16.13
C PHE A 374 -3.52 14.50 -16.82
N PHE A 375 -4.54 13.89 -16.23
CA PHE A 375 -5.91 13.89 -16.78
C PHE A 375 -6.50 15.31 -16.74
N LEU A 376 -6.35 16.00 -15.61
CA LEU A 376 -6.84 17.36 -15.46
C LEU A 376 -6.19 18.31 -16.49
N LYS A 377 -4.89 18.15 -16.75
CA LYS A 377 -4.19 18.92 -17.80
C LYS A 377 -4.61 18.54 -19.21
N ALA A 378 -4.73 17.25 -19.51
CA ALA A 378 -5.23 16.79 -20.81
C ALA A 378 -6.62 17.34 -21.12
N LYS A 379 -7.53 17.29 -20.14
CA LYS A 379 -8.88 17.87 -20.23
C LYS A 379 -8.84 19.38 -20.44
N GLN A 380 -7.98 20.08 -19.69
CA GLN A 380 -7.78 21.53 -19.85
C GLN A 380 -7.33 21.90 -21.28
N TYR A 381 -6.47 21.09 -21.90
CA TYR A 381 -5.94 21.33 -23.25
C TYR A 381 -6.77 20.71 -24.38
N GLY A 382 -7.93 20.12 -24.07
CA GLY A 382 -8.83 19.54 -25.07
C GLY A 382 -8.22 18.33 -25.80
N LEU A 383 -7.38 17.56 -25.13
CA LEU A 383 -6.98 16.22 -25.57
C LEU A 383 -8.13 15.24 -25.27
N ASN A 384 -8.40 14.29 -26.16
CA ASN A 384 -9.37 13.22 -25.90
C ASN A 384 -8.81 12.33 -24.79
N CYS A 385 -9.34 12.46 -23.58
CA CYS A 385 -8.74 11.85 -22.40
C CYS A 385 -9.77 11.22 -21.45
N PHE A 386 -9.33 10.15 -20.80
CA PHE A 386 -10.09 9.31 -19.88
C PHE A 386 -9.29 9.10 -18.59
N VAL A 387 -9.97 8.73 -17.52
CA VAL A 387 -9.37 8.41 -16.21
C VAL A 387 -10.00 7.11 -15.70
N GLY A 388 -9.23 6.29 -14.97
CA GLY A 388 -9.73 5.04 -14.41
C GLY A 388 -8.94 4.54 -13.20
N GLY A 389 -9.54 3.60 -12.47
CA GLY A 389 -9.03 3.10 -11.19
C GLY A 389 -8.93 4.20 -10.13
N ASP A 390 -7.96 4.09 -9.21
CA ASP A 390 -7.78 5.04 -8.10
C ASP A 390 -7.40 6.47 -8.54
N ALA A 391 -7.06 6.69 -9.81
CA ALA A 391 -6.91 8.04 -10.36
C ALA A 391 -8.26 8.75 -10.55
N GLU A 392 -9.34 7.99 -10.69
CA GLU A 392 -10.72 8.50 -10.75
C GLU A 392 -11.36 8.48 -9.36
N GLU A 393 -11.35 7.32 -8.72
CA GLU A 393 -12.06 7.08 -7.46
C GLU A 393 -11.33 5.98 -6.68
N ILE A 394 -11.05 6.25 -5.40
CA ILE A 394 -10.37 5.31 -4.51
C ILE A 394 -11.29 4.13 -4.19
N ALA A 395 -10.93 2.93 -4.62
CA ALA A 395 -11.75 1.74 -4.43
C ALA A 395 -10.90 0.46 -4.29
N GLU A 396 -11.56 -0.69 -4.18
CA GLU A 396 -10.91 -2.01 -4.17
C GLU A 396 -10.32 -2.33 -5.56
N ALA A 397 -9.25 -3.13 -5.64
CA ALA A 397 -8.59 -3.39 -6.91
C ALA A 397 -9.50 -4.10 -7.94
N SER A 398 -10.46 -4.88 -7.49
CA SER A 398 -11.51 -5.51 -8.29
C SER A 398 -12.38 -4.46 -8.98
N ALA A 399 -12.71 -3.36 -8.30
CA ALA A 399 -13.39 -2.23 -8.92
C ALA A 399 -12.48 -1.54 -9.96
N ALA A 400 -11.18 -1.41 -9.67
CA ALA A 400 -10.22 -0.87 -10.62
C ALA A 400 -10.08 -1.73 -11.90
N ILE A 401 -10.15 -3.06 -11.79
CA ILE A 401 -10.19 -3.97 -12.95
C ILE A 401 -11.39 -3.65 -13.85
N PHE A 402 -12.59 -3.55 -13.27
CA PHE A 402 -13.80 -3.23 -14.04
C PHE A 402 -13.78 -1.82 -14.61
N SER A 403 -13.34 -0.83 -13.84
CA SER A 403 -13.11 0.54 -14.33
C SER A 403 -12.22 0.51 -15.58
N GLY A 404 -11.11 -0.23 -15.55
CA GLY A 404 -10.24 -0.43 -16.72
C GLY A 404 -10.94 -1.06 -17.92
N LYS A 405 -11.68 -2.16 -17.72
CA LYS A 405 -12.43 -2.82 -18.80
C LYS A 405 -13.43 -1.88 -19.45
N ILE A 406 -14.18 -1.12 -18.65
CA ILE A 406 -15.16 -0.14 -19.11
C ILE A 406 -14.48 0.98 -19.90
N ARG A 407 -13.38 1.56 -19.37
CA ARG A 407 -12.64 2.62 -20.08
C ARG A 407 -12.03 2.13 -21.39
N GLY A 408 -11.53 0.90 -21.47
CA GLY A 408 -11.03 0.32 -22.72
C GLY A 408 -12.11 0.28 -23.81
N MET A 409 -13.34 -0.08 -23.45
CA MET A 409 -14.49 -0.09 -24.37
C MET A 409 -14.92 1.31 -24.80
N GLU A 410 -14.96 2.26 -23.87
CA GLU A 410 -15.31 3.65 -24.17
C GLU A 410 -14.30 4.32 -25.09
N ILE A 411 -13.00 4.06 -24.88
CA ILE A 411 -11.92 4.54 -25.75
C ILE A 411 -12.07 3.95 -27.15
N ALA A 412 -12.33 2.64 -27.27
CA ALA A 412 -12.55 2.00 -28.58
C ALA A 412 -13.69 2.67 -29.36
N ARG A 413 -14.82 2.98 -28.69
CA ARG A 413 -15.93 3.72 -29.30
C ARG A 413 -15.56 5.13 -29.69
N ALA A 414 -14.82 5.84 -28.84
CA ALA A 414 -14.38 7.20 -29.11
C ALA A 414 -13.43 7.27 -30.33
N LEU A 415 -12.71 6.18 -30.62
CA LEU A 415 -11.90 6.02 -31.84
C LEU A 415 -12.69 5.52 -33.06
N GLY A 416 -14.01 5.37 -32.94
CA GLY A 416 -14.88 4.93 -34.04
C GLY A 416 -14.83 3.44 -34.35
N VAL A 417 -14.26 2.62 -33.45
CA VAL A 417 -14.26 1.15 -33.61
C VAL A 417 -15.64 0.62 -33.22
N GLU A 418 -16.27 -0.15 -34.12
CA GLU A 418 -17.53 -0.83 -33.82
C GLU A 418 -17.31 -1.84 -32.69
N THR A 419 -18.05 -1.66 -31.60
CA THR A 419 -17.95 -2.50 -30.41
C THR A 419 -19.33 -2.94 -29.98
N ALA A 420 -19.43 -4.16 -29.44
CA ALA A 420 -20.61 -4.58 -28.71
C ALA A 420 -20.94 -3.58 -27.57
N GLU A 421 -22.20 -3.55 -27.16
CA GLU A 421 -22.60 -2.76 -25.99
C GLU A 421 -21.77 -3.15 -24.75
N ILE A 422 -21.51 -2.18 -23.87
CA ILE A 422 -20.80 -2.49 -22.63
C ILE A 422 -21.83 -3.19 -21.75
N PRO A 423 -21.59 -4.42 -21.27
CA PRO A 423 -22.58 -5.14 -20.50
C PRO A 423 -23.00 -4.33 -19.27
N VAL A 424 -24.30 -4.14 -19.07
CA VAL A 424 -24.85 -3.42 -17.90
C VAL A 424 -24.37 -4.05 -16.59
N GLU A 425 -24.19 -5.36 -16.60
CA GLU A 425 -23.65 -6.17 -15.51
C GLU A 425 -22.25 -5.70 -15.05
N TRP A 426 -21.42 -5.15 -15.96
CA TRP A 426 -20.09 -4.63 -15.60
C TRP A 426 -20.18 -3.36 -14.76
N TYR A 427 -21.08 -2.44 -15.12
CA TYR A 427 -21.33 -1.24 -14.34
C TYR A 427 -21.88 -1.60 -12.96
N TRP A 428 -22.86 -2.49 -12.93
CA TRP A 428 -23.47 -2.91 -11.67
C TRP A 428 -22.50 -3.67 -10.75
N THR A 429 -21.69 -4.59 -11.32
CA THR A 429 -20.63 -5.28 -10.57
C THR A 429 -19.58 -4.28 -10.06
N SER A 430 -19.19 -3.29 -10.88
CA SER A 430 -18.30 -2.22 -10.45
C SER A 430 -18.86 -1.44 -9.27
N GLU A 431 -20.15 -1.06 -9.29
CA GLU A 431 -20.78 -0.34 -8.19
C GLU A 431 -20.87 -1.17 -6.90
N ILE A 432 -21.17 -2.47 -7.01
CA ILE A 432 -21.11 -3.38 -5.86
C ILE A 432 -19.70 -3.45 -5.28
N LEU A 433 -18.67 -3.60 -6.12
CA LEU A 433 -17.28 -3.72 -5.67
C LEU A 433 -16.70 -2.42 -5.09
N LYS A 434 -17.29 -1.26 -5.45
CA LYS A 434 -16.95 0.05 -4.87
C LYS A 434 -17.66 0.30 -3.54
N SER A 435 -18.65 -0.52 -3.17
CA SER A 435 -19.45 -0.25 -1.98
C SER A 435 -18.56 -0.16 -0.75
N LYS A 436 -18.77 0.88 0.05
CA LYS A 436 -18.21 0.97 1.40
C LYS A 436 -18.72 -0.20 2.25
N PRO A 437 -18.03 -0.54 3.35
CA PRO A 437 -18.55 -1.51 4.30
C PRO A 437 -19.99 -1.15 4.68
N GLY A 438 -20.90 -2.11 4.58
CA GLY A 438 -22.32 -1.91 4.88
C GLY A 438 -22.63 -2.16 6.35
N ASP A 439 -23.86 -2.57 6.62
CA ASP A 439 -24.34 -2.76 7.97
C ASP A 439 -23.59 -3.88 8.69
N THR A 440 -23.39 -3.69 10.00
CA THR A 440 -22.82 -4.72 10.88
C THR A 440 -23.95 -5.34 11.68
N ILE A 441 -24.04 -6.65 11.63
CA ILE A 441 -24.98 -7.45 12.42
C ILE A 441 -24.27 -8.06 13.63
N PRO A 442 -24.97 -8.34 14.74
CA PRO A 442 -24.41 -9.10 15.84
C PRO A 442 -23.91 -10.48 15.38
N GLU A 443 -22.87 -10.99 16.03
CA GLU A 443 -22.42 -12.36 15.81
C GLU A 443 -23.40 -13.33 16.47
N GLU A 444 -23.96 -14.24 15.67
CA GLU A 444 -24.84 -15.32 16.14
C GLU A 444 -24.14 -16.66 15.89
N LEU A 445 -23.83 -17.37 16.97
CA LEU A 445 -23.21 -18.69 16.88
C LEU A 445 -24.28 -19.75 16.56
N PRO A 446 -23.97 -20.76 15.73
CA PRO A 446 -24.93 -21.83 15.44
C PRO A 446 -25.40 -22.57 16.70
N GLU A 447 -26.71 -22.84 16.82
CA GLU A 447 -27.27 -23.72 17.87
C GLU A 447 -26.95 -25.22 17.65
N ILE A 448 -26.00 -25.50 16.75
CA ILE A 448 -25.64 -26.85 16.31
C ILE A 448 -24.53 -27.38 17.22
N GLU A 449 -24.78 -28.47 17.94
CA GLU A 449 -23.80 -29.09 18.86
C GLU A 449 -23.44 -30.53 18.48
N THR A 450 -23.71 -30.93 17.23
CA THR A 450 -23.40 -32.28 16.71
C THR A 450 -22.83 -32.18 15.30
N GLY A 451 -22.25 -33.26 14.78
CA GLY A 451 -21.76 -33.31 13.41
C GLY A 451 -20.56 -32.37 13.15
N ALA A 452 -20.45 -31.84 11.93
CA ALA A 452 -19.44 -30.85 11.58
C ALA A 452 -20.07 -29.72 10.75
N PHE A 453 -19.63 -28.49 10.96
CA PHE A 453 -20.16 -27.33 10.25
C PHE A 453 -19.18 -26.15 10.30
N PRO A 454 -19.22 -25.25 9.31
CA PRO A 454 -18.46 -24.01 9.37
C PRO A 454 -19.11 -23.00 10.33
N VAL A 455 -18.30 -22.29 11.11
CA VAL A 455 -18.72 -21.09 11.84
C VAL A 455 -18.25 -19.87 11.05
N PHE A 456 -19.18 -18.96 10.75
CA PHE A 456 -18.89 -17.74 10.01
C PHE A 456 -18.75 -16.56 10.97
N HIS A 457 -17.55 -16.01 11.04
CA HIS A 457 -17.25 -14.81 11.83
C HIS A 457 -17.43 -13.51 11.03
N CYS A 458 -18.00 -13.59 9.82
CA CYS A 458 -18.34 -12.45 8.98
C CYS A 458 -19.63 -11.80 9.48
N THR A 459 -19.51 -10.62 10.06
CA THR A 459 -20.65 -9.89 10.68
C THR A 459 -20.93 -8.54 10.04
N GLN A 460 -20.33 -8.26 8.88
CA GLN A 460 -20.51 -7.01 8.15
C GLN A 460 -20.80 -7.28 6.69
N GLU A 461 -21.69 -6.49 6.09
CA GLU A 461 -21.93 -6.52 4.66
C GLU A 461 -20.69 -6.07 3.87
N ILE A 462 -20.11 -7.00 3.09
CA ILE A 462 -18.91 -6.78 2.27
C ILE A 462 -19.05 -7.55 0.95
N PRO A 463 -18.65 -6.98 -0.21
CA PRO A 463 -18.83 -7.64 -1.49
C PRO A 463 -17.89 -8.84 -1.65
N CYS A 464 -18.27 -10.05 -1.21
CA CYS A 464 -17.39 -11.21 -1.11
C CYS A 464 -18.16 -12.54 -1.23
N ASP A 465 -17.89 -13.34 -2.26
CA ASP A 465 -18.49 -14.68 -2.47
C ASP A 465 -17.56 -15.94 -2.46
N PRO A 466 -16.22 -15.88 -2.27
CA PRO A 466 -15.35 -17.05 -2.45
C PRO A 466 -15.74 -18.32 -1.68
N CYS A 467 -16.27 -18.21 -0.46
CA CYS A 467 -16.66 -19.37 0.34
C CYS A 467 -17.77 -20.22 -0.33
N THR A 468 -18.68 -19.59 -1.08
CA THR A 468 -19.75 -20.29 -1.81
C THR A 468 -19.19 -21.15 -2.95
N GLY A 469 -18.15 -20.67 -3.64
CA GLY A 469 -17.50 -21.39 -4.73
C GLY A 469 -16.60 -22.54 -4.27
N LEU A 470 -16.22 -22.56 -2.99
CA LEU A 470 -15.31 -23.55 -2.42
C LEU A 470 -16.03 -24.79 -1.87
N CYS A 471 -17.32 -24.68 -1.54
CA CYS A 471 -18.11 -25.81 -1.03
C CYS A 471 -18.62 -26.69 -2.18
N SER A 472 -18.04 -27.89 -2.34
CA SER A 472 -18.46 -28.87 -3.36
C SER A 472 -19.90 -29.34 -3.22
N HIS A 473 -20.45 -29.26 -2.00
CA HIS A 473 -21.82 -29.67 -1.67
C HIS A 473 -22.82 -28.50 -1.72
N GLY A 474 -22.37 -27.27 -2.01
CA GLY A 474 -23.25 -26.11 -2.10
C GLY A 474 -23.92 -25.72 -0.77
N LEU A 475 -23.31 -26.06 0.38
CA LEU A 475 -23.88 -25.84 1.71
C LEU A 475 -23.70 -24.40 2.23
N ILE A 476 -23.01 -23.54 1.49
CA ILE A 476 -22.77 -22.14 1.86
C ILE A 476 -23.47 -21.25 0.85
N TYR A 477 -24.36 -20.39 1.34
CA TYR A 477 -25.18 -19.50 0.52
C TYR A 477 -24.83 -18.04 0.75
N ILE A 478 -24.70 -17.32 -0.36
CA ILE A 478 -24.70 -15.85 -0.47
C ILE A 478 -25.50 -15.55 -1.74
N ASP A 479 -26.35 -14.52 -1.72
CA ASP A 479 -27.07 -14.11 -2.92
C ASP A 479 -26.08 -13.71 -4.03
N ARG A 480 -26.13 -14.42 -5.16
CA ARG A 480 -25.26 -14.12 -6.31
C ARG A 480 -25.59 -12.79 -6.97
N LYS A 481 -26.80 -12.26 -6.74
CA LYS A 481 -27.17 -10.92 -7.18
C LYS A 481 -26.69 -9.85 -6.19
N ASP A 482 -26.38 -10.20 -4.96
CA ASP A 482 -25.85 -9.24 -4.02
C ASP A 482 -24.88 -9.94 -3.08
N ILE A 483 -23.62 -9.98 -3.54
CA ILE A 483 -22.54 -10.65 -2.81
C ILE A 483 -22.13 -9.91 -1.54
N ARG A 484 -22.85 -8.85 -1.14
CA ARG A 484 -22.60 -8.12 0.11
C ARG A 484 -23.13 -8.82 1.34
N GLN A 485 -24.10 -9.73 1.18
CA GLN A 485 -24.71 -10.44 2.31
C GLN A 485 -23.70 -11.36 3.02
N VAL A 486 -23.90 -11.54 4.33
CA VAL A 486 -23.12 -12.51 5.12
C VAL A 486 -23.46 -13.95 4.71
N PRO A 487 -22.49 -14.88 4.73
CA PRO A 487 -22.73 -16.28 4.38
C PRO A 487 -23.65 -16.99 5.36
N THR A 488 -24.51 -17.87 4.85
CA THR A 488 -25.37 -18.75 5.65
C THR A 488 -25.08 -20.22 5.34
N PHE A 489 -25.11 -21.07 6.36
CA PHE A 489 -25.02 -22.52 6.20
C PHE A 489 -26.42 -23.10 5.92
N LEU A 490 -26.58 -23.82 4.82
CA LEU A 490 -27.88 -24.38 4.38
C LEU A 490 -28.13 -25.84 4.81
N GLY A 491 -27.08 -26.55 5.23
CA GLY A 491 -27.16 -27.97 5.58
C GLY A 491 -27.53 -28.21 7.04
N ASP A 492 -27.84 -29.47 7.37
CA ASP A 492 -27.65 -29.96 8.73
C ASP A 492 -26.16 -30.26 8.99
N SER A 493 -25.81 -30.57 10.23
CA SER A 493 -24.43 -30.81 10.64
C SER A 493 -23.82 -32.14 10.14
N TYR A 494 -24.62 -32.99 9.50
CA TYR A 494 -24.15 -34.25 8.92
C TYR A 494 -23.82 -34.08 7.43
N CYS A 495 -24.34 -33.04 6.78
CA CYS A 495 -24.06 -32.74 5.37
C CYS A 495 -22.62 -32.29 5.08
N CYS A 496 -21.93 -31.66 6.04
CA CYS A 496 -20.57 -31.12 5.79
C CYS A 496 -19.51 -32.20 5.90
N GLU A 497 -18.73 -32.49 4.87
CA GLU A 497 -17.64 -33.48 4.93
C GLU A 497 -16.41 -33.05 5.75
N ALA A 498 -16.40 -31.85 6.33
CA ALA A 498 -15.23 -31.30 7.03
C ALA A 498 -13.97 -31.23 6.14
N CYS A 499 -14.11 -30.89 4.86
CA CYS A 499 -12.98 -30.79 3.92
C CYS A 499 -12.13 -29.51 4.03
N GLU A 500 -12.52 -28.57 4.91
CA GLU A 500 -11.79 -27.34 5.28
C GLU A 500 -11.49 -26.35 4.14
N LYS A 501 -11.96 -26.58 2.91
CA LYS A 501 -11.73 -25.67 1.78
C LYS A 501 -12.24 -24.26 2.03
N CYS A 502 -13.39 -24.10 2.69
CA CYS A 502 -13.94 -22.79 3.05
C CYS A 502 -13.11 -22.06 4.11
N VAL A 503 -12.51 -22.80 5.06
CA VAL A 503 -11.57 -22.27 6.06
C VAL A 503 -10.32 -21.76 5.35
N ALA A 504 -9.68 -22.64 4.59
CA ALA A 504 -8.38 -22.38 3.98
C ALA A 504 -8.44 -21.33 2.85
N GLY A 505 -9.59 -21.19 2.18
CA GLY A 505 -9.80 -20.25 1.06
C GLY A 505 -10.49 -18.93 1.44
N CYS A 506 -10.84 -18.70 2.71
CA CYS A 506 -11.51 -17.46 3.14
C CYS A 506 -10.56 -16.25 3.01
N PRO A 507 -10.89 -15.19 2.24
CA PRO A 507 -10.04 -14.00 2.15
C PRO A 507 -9.92 -13.24 3.48
N GLY A 508 -11.00 -13.22 4.26
CA GLY A 508 -11.05 -12.63 5.60
C GLY A 508 -10.38 -13.51 6.66
N LEU A 509 -10.06 -14.77 6.36
CA LEU A 509 -9.74 -15.82 7.33
C LEU A 509 -10.83 -16.01 8.40
N ALA A 510 -12.06 -15.56 8.12
CA ALA A 510 -13.17 -15.42 9.07
C ALA A 510 -14.10 -16.65 9.10
N ILE A 511 -13.58 -17.82 8.76
CA ILE A 511 -14.32 -19.09 8.79
C ILE A 511 -13.48 -20.08 9.57
N THR A 512 -14.06 -20.64 10.63
CA THR A 512 -13.55 -21.85 11.30
C THR A 512 -14.48 -23.02 11.02
N LEU A 513 -14.01 -24.23 11.27
CA LEU A 513 -14.84 -25.43 11.15
C LEU A 513 -14.81 -26.19 12.46
N VAL A 514 -15.99 -26.46 13.03
CA VAL A 514 -16.11 -27.21 14.29
C VAL A 514 -16.63 -28.61 13.97
N ASN A 515 -15.96 -29.62 14.50
CA ASN A 515 -16.28 -31.03 14.28
C ASN A 515 -16.47 -31.77 15.61
N TYR A 516 -17.73 -32.03 15.95
CA TYR A 516 -18.18 -32.75 17.14
C TYR A 516 -18.27 -34.27 16.95
N ARG A 517 -17.98 -34.81 15.75
CA ARG A 517 -18.25 -36.23 15.42
C ARG A 517 -17.47 -37.22 16.27
N GLU A 518 -16.23 -36.90 16.59
CA GLU A 518 -15.34 -37.80 17.35
C GLU A 518 -15.50 -37.61 18.86
N ASN A 519 -15.54 -36.35 19.33
CA ASN A 519 -15.66 -36.02 20.75
C ASN A 519 -16.50 -34.74 20.95
N PRO A 520 -17.78 -34.85 21.36
CA PRO A 520 -18.63 -33.67 21.56
C PRO A 520 -18.22 -32.73 22.71
N GLU A 521 -17.57 -33.26 23.74
CA GLU A 521 -17.10 -32.49 24.91
C GLU A 521 -15.81 -31.72 24.63
N SER A 522 -15.02 -32.22 23.66
CA SER A 522 -13.84 -31.53 23.16
C SER A 522 -13.75 -31.68 21.65
N PRO A 523 -14.55 -30.90 20.90
CA PRO A 523 -14.56 -30.97 19.45
C PRO A 523 -13.25 -30.45 18.85
N VAL A 524 -12.98 -30.92 17.63
CA VAL A 524 -11.87 -30.41 16.81
C VAL A 524 -12.31 -29.12 16.14
N VAL A 525 -11.47 -28.08 16.23
CA VAL A 525 -11.69 -26.79 15.56
C VAL A 525 -10.57 -26.55 14.54
N SER A 526 -10.94 -26.41 13.27
CA SER A 526 -10.02 -26.07 12.17
C SER A 526 -9.95 -24.55 12.00
N ILE A 527 -8.76 -23.99 12.16
CA ILE A 527 -8.50 -22.55 12.17
C ILE A 527 -7.57 -22.18 11.00
N PRO A 528 -7.87 -21.14 10.20
CA PRO A 528 -7.00 -20.73 9.11
C PRO A 528 -5.75 -20.01 9.63
N TYR A 529 -4.58 -20.39 9.12
CA TYR A 529 -3.28 -19.91 9.58
C TYR A 529 -2.34 -19.57 8.41
N GLU A 530 -1.97 -18.30 8.27
CA GLU A 530 -1.12 -17.79 7.17
C GLU A 530 0.26 -17.32 7.66
N PHE A 531 0.87 -18.10 8.56
CA PHE A 531 2.23 -17.90 9.04
C PHE A 531 3.09 -19.12 8.77
N THR A 532 4.40 -18.99 8.96
CA THR A 532 5.33 -20.05 8.58
C THR A 532 5.09 -21.30 9.42
N ARG A 533 5.22 -22.50 8.84
CA ARG A 533 5.03 -23.76 9.58
C ARG A 533 5.99 -23.95 10.76
N GLN A 534 7.04 -23.13 10.87
CA GLN A 534 8.00 -23.21 11.96
C GLN A 534 7.49 -22.54 13.25
N THR A 535 6.48 -21.66 13.15
CA THR A 535 5.94 -20.93 14.30
C THR A 535 4.89 -21.73 15.08
N ILE A 536 4.45 -22.89 14.57
CA ILE A 536 3.46 -23.74 15.21
C ILE A 536 3.67 -25.20 14.86
N LYS A 537 3.65 -26.08 15.87
CA LYS A 537 3.89 -27.51 15.75
C LYS A 537 2.79 -28.29 16.46
N VAL A 538 2.66 -29.55 16.08
CA VAL A 538 1.79 -30.51 16.77
C VAL A 538 2.23 -30.65 18.23
N ASN A 539 1.27 -30.65 19.15
CA ASN A 539 1.42 -30.61 20.60
C ASN A 539 1.89 -29.27 21.20
N ASP A 540 1.98 -28.19 20.42
CA ASP A 540 2.14 -26.85 21.00
C ASP A 540 0.83 -26.47 21.73
N ARG A 541 0.96 -25.71 22.83
CA ARG A 541 -0.18 -25.01 23.46
C ARG A 541 -0.26 -23.60 22.92
N VAL A 542 -1.44 -23.21 22.44
CA VAL A 542 -1.67 -21.91 21.83
C VAL A 542 -2.87 -21.17 22.45
N SER A 543 -2.75 -19.85 22.58
CA SER A 543 -3.88 -18.97 22.90
C SER A 543 -4.83 -18.90 21.72
N VAL A 544 -6.11 -19.20 21.94
CA VAL A 544 -7.19 -18.95 20.98
C VAL A 544 -8.02 -17.73 21.37
N LEU A 545 -8.50 -16.98 20.39
CA LEU A 545 -9.23 -15.73 20.60
C LEU A 545 -10.59 -15.71 19.90
N ASP A 546 -11.50 -14.89 20.44
CA ASP A 546 -12.77 -14.52 19.80
C ASP A 546 -12.56 -13.49 18.67
N THR A 547 -13.65 -13.08 18.02
CA THR A 547 -13.62 -12.10 16.92
C THR A 547 -13.15 -10.71 17.33
N ARG A 548 -13.19 -10.38 18.63
CA ARG A 548 -12.74 -9.11 19.20
C ARG A 548 -11.30 -9.15 19.70
N GLY A 549 -10.65 -10.32 19.63
CA GLY A 549 -9.30 -10.51 20.15
C GLY A 549 -9.24 -10.73 21.66
N ASN A 550 -10.35 -11.13 22.30
CA ASN A 550 -10.31 -11.57 23.69
C ASN A 550 -9.81 -13.01 23.76
N GLU A 551 -8.91 -13.30 24.69
CA GLU A 551 -8.39 -14.65 24.89
C GLU A 551 -9.47 -15.56 25.51
N LEU A 552 -9.79 -16.66 24.83
CA LEU A 552 -10.77 -17.66 25.27
C LEU A 552 -10.13 -18.75 26.13
N GLY A 553 -8.85 -19.04 25.89
CA GLY A 553 -8.10 -20.06 26.62
C GLY A 553 -6.91 -20.61 25.83
N GLN A 554 -6.27 -21.61 26.43
CA GLN A 554 -5.10 -22.30 25.88
C GLN A 554 -5.49 -23.72 25.45
N VAL A 555 -5.28 -24.04 24.18
CA VAL A 555 -5.64 -25.34 23.57
C VAL A 555 -4.44 -26.02 22.94
N ASP A 556 -4.51 -27.34 22.79
CA ASP A 556 -3.45 -28.14 22.18
C ASP A 556 -3.62 -28.23 20.66
N VAL A 557 -2.53 -28.04 19.92
CA VAL A 557 -2.48 -28.22 18.46
C VAL A 557 -2.44 -29.69 18.11
N LEU A 558 -3.42 -30.17 17.36
CA LEU A 558 -3.52 -31.54 16.87
C LEU A 558 -2.81 -31.75 15.55
N SER A 559 -3.00 -30.82 14.61
CA SER A 559 -2.47 -30.96 13.26
C SER A 559 -2.19 -29.58 12.64
N VAL A 560 -1.25 -29.57 11.70
CA VAL A 560 -0.93 -28.40 10.88
C VAL A 560 -0.67 -28.87 9.46
N HIS A 561 -1.61 -28.59 8.55
CA HIS A 561 -1.57 -29.06 7.17
C HIS A 561 -2.01 -27.99 6.19
N ALA A 562 -1.75 -28.25 4.90
CA ALA A 562 -2.23 -27.43 3.80
C ALA A 562 -3.30 -28.21 3.03
N ILE A 563 -4.29 -27.51 2.50
CA ILE A 563 -5.29 -28.10 1.61
C ILE A 563 -4.76 -28.11 0.17
N GLU A 564 -4.99 -29.21 -0.55
CA GLU A 564 -4.58 -29.35 -1.94
C GLU A 564 -5.21 -28.26 -2.82
N ASN A 565 -4.44 -27.70 -3.77
CA ASN A 565 -4.86 -26.59 -4.64
C ASN A 565 -5.29 -25.32 -3.90
N ASN A 566 -4.96 -25.18 -2.61
CA ASN A 566 -5.15 -23.95 -1.87
C ASN A 566 -3.95 -23.01 -2.00
N ASP A 567 -4.22 -21.72 -1.83
CA ASP A 567 -3.25 -20.65 -2.04
C ASP A 567 -2.46 -20.35 -0.74
N ARG A 568 -1.61 -21.30 -0.33
CA ARG A 568 -0.58 -21.15 0.74
C ARG A 568 -1.09 -20.90 2.17
N THR A 569 -2.40 -21.01 2.42
CA THR A 569 -2.96 -20.96 3.79
C THR A 569 -2.89 -22.34 4.41
N LEU A 570 -2.33 -22.43 5.62
CA LEU A 570 -2.37 -23.62 6.45
C LEU A 570 -3.70 -23.67 7.21
N VAL A 571 -4.08 -24.87 7.63
CA VAL A 571 -5.14 -25.12 8.59
C VAL A 571 -4.48 -25.72 9.83
N VAL A 572 -4.85 -25.18 10.99
CA VAL A 572 -4.42 -25.65 12.30
C VAL A 572 -5.65 -26.24 12.98
N GLU A 573 -5.61 -27.53 13.28
CA GLU A 573 -6.65 -28.17 14.08
C GLU A 573 -6.24 -28.14 15.55
N VAL A 574 -7.19 -27.78 16.41
CA VAL A 574 -7.03 -27.77 17.87
C VAL A 574 -8.16 -28.54 18.55
N ASN A 575 -7.87 -29.16 19.69
CA ASN A 575 -8.91 -29.65 20.59
C ASN A 575 -9.35 -28.51 21.51
N ALA A 576 -10.62 -28.11 21.40
CA ALA A 576 -11.19 -27.04 22.22
C ALA A 576 -12.20 -27.61 23.22
N PRO A 577 -12.34 -27.04 24.43
CA PRO A 577 -13.50 -27.25 25.27
C PRO A 577 -14.80 -26.87 24.55
N HIS A 578 -15.85 -27.65 24.78
CA HIS A 578 -17.17 -27.47 24.17
C HIS A 578 -17.66 -26.00 24.25
N GLU A 579 -17.50 -25.35 25.40
CA GLU A 579 -18.04 -24.01 25.67
C GLU A 579 -17.43 -22.91 24.80
N ILE A 580 -16.17 -23.11 24.36
CA ILE A 580 -15.44 -22.10 23.57
C ILE A 580 -15.29 -22.50 22.10
N ALA A 581 -15.54 -23.75 21.73
CA ALA A 581 -15.23 -24.29 20.40
C ALA A 581 -15.79 -23.45 19.24
N GLN A 582 -17.05 -23.02 19.35
CA GLN A 582 -17.68 -22.18 18.33
C GLN A 582 -17.26 -20.70 18.38
N GLN A 583 -16.73 -20.25 19.53
CA GLN A 583 -16.27 -18.87 19.72
C GLN A 583 -14.87 -18.63 19.16
N ILE A 584 -14.08 -19.69 18.97
CA ILE A 584 -12.71 -19.60 18.47
C ILE A 584 -12.72 -19.06 17.04
N ALA A 585 -12.14 -17.88 16.86
CA ALA A 585 -12.01 -17.21 15.58
C ALA A 585 -10.55 -17.15 15.08
N GLY A 586 -9.56 -17.28 15.95
CA GLY A 586 -8.14 -17.17 15.59
C GLY A 586 -7.17 -17.62 16.67
N ILE A 587 -5.87 -17.54 16.35
CA ILE A 587 -4.74 -17.90 17.22
C ILE A 587 -3.87 -16.65 17.42
N LYS A 588 -3.44 -16.39 18.65
CA LYS A 588 -2.55 -15.28 19.00
C LYS A 588 -1.17 -15.55 18.40
N VAL A 589 -0.59 -14.60 17.66
CA VAL A 589 0.67 -14.84 16.91
C VAL A 589 1.84 -13.99 17.39
N GLN A 590 1.62 -13.16 18.41
CA GLN A 590 2.65 -12.37 19.05
C GLN A 590 2.47 -12.38 20.58
N ASP A 591 3.59 -12.21 21.28
CA ASP A 591 3.62 -12.13 22.74
C ASP A 591 2.86 -10.89 23.23
N GLU A 592 2.19 -11.00 24.38
CA GLU A 592 1.38 -9.92 24.93
C GLU A 592 2.21 -8.69 25.33
N ASN A 593 3.45 -8.91 25.79
CA ASN A 593 4.35 -7.84 26.21
C ASN A 593 4.74 -6.89 25.07
N VAL A 594 4.61 -7.34 23.82
CA VAL A 594 4.80 -6.48 22.63
C VAL A 594 3.81 -5.32 22.62
N THR A 595 2.60 -5.55 23.16
CA THR A 595 1.46 -4.64 23.02
C THR A 595 1.19 -3.81 24.27
N HIS A 596 2.02 -3.99 25.31
CA HIS A 596 1.89 -3.24 26.55
C HIS A 596 2.36 -1.79 26.37
N PRO A 597 1.58 -0.80 26.85
CA PRO A 597 2.07 0.57 26.93
C PRO A 597 3.20 0.67 27.96
N LEU A 598 4.03 1.71 27.82
CA LEU A 598 5.00 2.10 28.83
C LEU A 598 4.29 2.53 30.13
N ASP A 599 4.96 2.34 31.28
CA ASP A 599 4.43 2.69 32.61
C ASP A 599 4.05 4.19 32.72
N HIS A 600 4.75 5.04 31.96
CA HIS A 600 4.51 6.47 31.87
C HIS A 600 4.50 6.90 30.41
N TYR A 601 3.66 7.87 30.06
CA TYR A 601 3.68 8.44 28.72
C TYR A 601 4.91 9.33 28.54
N VAL A 602 5.42 9.37 27.31
CA VAL A 602 6.52 10.25 26.88
C VAL A 602 5.90 11.56 26.41
N ALA A 603 6.17 12.63 27.16
CA ALA A 603 5.76 13.98 26.79
C ALA A 603 6.70 14.53 25.72
N HIS A 604 6.14 15.03 24.61
CA HIS A 604 6.89 15.72 23.56
C HIS A 604 6.67 17.24 23.67
N ILE A 605 7.71 17.97 24.06
CA ILE A 605 7.63 19.38 24.42
C ILE A 605 7.90 20.29 23.21
N GLU A 606 8.63 19.81 22.21
CA GLU A 606 9.01 20.60 21.03
C GLU A 606 7.83 20.80 20.07
N ASP A 607 7.72 22.00 19.48
CA ASP A 607 6.79 22.28 18.37
C ASP A 607 7.52 22.06 17.04
N ASP A 608 7.78 20.79 16.73
CA ASP A 608 8.56 20.32 15.61
C ASP A 608 7.68 19.70 14.50
N THR A 609 6.37 19.97 14.50
CA THR A 609 5.46 19.46 13.48
C THR A 609 5.85 19.99 12.09
N VAL A 610 6.41 19.14 11.24
CA VAL A 610 6.83 19.49 9.87
C VAL A 610 5.66 19.32 8.89
N VAL A 611 5.40 20.37 8.11
CA VAL A 611 4.36 20.41 7.08
C VAL A 611 4.98 20.20 5.70
N CYS A 612 6.09 20.88 5.40
CA CYS A 612 6.85 20.67 4.17
C CYS A 612 8.15 19.93 4.45
N ARG A 613 8.11 18.60 4.28
CA ARG A 613 9.23 17.68 4.48
C ARG A 613 10.45 17.88 3.57
N CYS A 614 10.31 18.57 2.43
CA CYS A 614 11.44 18.84 1.52
C CYS A 614 12.19 20.12 1.87
N GLU A 615 11.57 21.03 2.62
CA GLU A 615 12.12 22.35 2.94
C GLU A 615 12.12 22.60 4.47
N HIS A 616 11.81 21.56 5.24
CA HIS A 616 11.57 21.55 6.69
C HIS A 616 10.82 22.79 7.19
N VAL A 617 9.65 23.03 6.59
CA VAL A 617 8.74 24.11 7.04
C VAL A 617 7.77 23.55 8.08
N THR A 618 7.73 24.17 9.25
CA THR A 618 6.88 23.75 10.37
C THR A 618 5.45 24.28 10.28
N ALA A 619 4.54 23.68 11.05
CA ALA A 619 3.18 24.16 11.19
C ALA A 619 3.13 25.56 11.83
N GLY A 620 4.02 25.84 12.78
CA GLY A 620 4.16 27.15 13.42
C GLY A 620 4.53 28.26 12.42
N GLU A 621 5.49 28.00 11.53
CA GLU A 621 5.88 28.94 10.46
C GLU A 621 4.68 29.27 9.56
N VAL A 622 3.92 28.26 9.11
CA VAL A 622 2.75 28.46 8.23
C VAL A 622 1.60 29.18 8.96
N ARG A 623 1.27 28.77 10.21
CA ARG A 623 0.21 29.43 11.00
C ARG A 623 0.51 30.90 11.24
N THR A 624 1.77 31.25 11.47
CA THR A 624 2.20 32.64 11.63
C THR A 624 1.86 33.48 10.39
N LEU A 625 2.10 32.96 9.19
CA LEU A 625 1.73 33.63 7.94
C LEU A 625 0.21 33.73 7.78
N ILE A 626 -0.54 32.67 8.07
CA ILE A 626 -2.01 32.69 7.99
C ILE A 626 -2.58 33.78 8.93
N ARG A 627 -2.10 33.84 10.18
CA ARG A 627 -2.51 34.85 11.17
C ARG A 627 -2.09 36.28 10.77
N ALA A 628 -1.00 36.43 10.02
CA ALA A 628 -0.58 37.69 9.44
C ALA A 628 -1.44 38.17 8.26
N GLY A 629 -2.43 37.38 7.81
CA GLY A 629 -3.37 37.76 6.77
C GLY A 629 -3.12 37.15 5.39
N TYR A 630 -2.12 36.26 5.25
CA TYR A 630 -1.85 35.59 3.99
C TYR A 630 -3.01 34.64 3.63
N ARG A 631 -3.53 34.76 2.41
CA ARG A 631 -4.62 33.92 1.88
C ARG A 631 -4.28 33.27 0.54
N ASP A 632 -3.18 33.67 -0.09
CA ASP A 632 -2.66 33.04 -1.29
C ASP A 632 -1.60 31.98 -0.95
N MET A 633 -1.83 30.73 -1.36
CA MET A 633 -0.87 29.65 -1.17
C MET A 633 0.46 29.91 -1.91
N ASN A 634 0.45 30.70 -2.99
CA ASN A 634 1.65 31.06 -3.74
C ASN A 634 2.49 32.10 -2.98
N GLU A 635 1.87 32.98 -2.19
CA GLU A 635 2.59 33.89 -1.30
C GLU A 635 3.22 33.13 -0.13
N ILE A 636 2.46 32.23 0.53
CA ILE A 636 2.99 31.35 1.58
C ILE A 636 4.17 30.53 1.04
N LYS A 637 4.03 29.94 -0.16
CA LYS A 637 5.11 29.23 -0.85
C LYS A 637 6.34 30.13 -1.04
N THR A 638 6.16 31.36 -1.49
CA THR A 638 7.27 32.29 -1.77
C THR A 638 8.03 32.67 -0.51
N VAL A 639 7.30 32.92 0.59
CA VAL A 639 7.91 33.35 1.86
C VAL A 639 8.51 32.18 2.62
N SER A 640 7.79 31.05 2.73
CA SER A 640 8.21 29.90 3.54
C SER A 640 8.99 28.84 2.79
N ARG A 641 8.97 28.87 1.45
CA ARG A 641 9.42 27.79 0.55
C ARG A 641 8.55 26.53 0.58
N ALA A 642 7.46 26.48 1.35
CA ALA A 642 6.60 25.30 1.42
C ALA A 642 6.03 24.92 0.03
N GLY A 643 6.36 23.70 -0.40
CA GLY A 643 6.02 23.16 -1.72
C GLY A 643 7.04 23.45 -2.83
N MET A 644 8.13 24.16 -2.55
CA MET A 644 9.20 24.42 -3.53
C MET A 644 10.21 23.26 -3.69
N GLY A 645 10.25 22.33 -2.74
CA GLY A 645 11.16 21.18 -2.84
C GLY A 645 10.78 20.19 -3.95
N ALA A 646 11.63 19.19 -4.16
CA ALA A 646 11.56 18.25 -5.30
C ALA A 646 10.23 17.48 -5.43
N CYS A 647 9.43 17.36 -4.36
CA CYS A 647 8.09 16.77 -4.46
C CYS A 647 7.10 17.67 -5.21
N GLY A 648 7.35 18.98 -5.37
CA GLY A 648 6.47 19.93 -6.02
C GLY A 648 5.15 20.18 -5.26
N GLY A 649 5.17 20.07 -3.93
CA GLY A 649 4.01 20.30 -3.08
C GLY A 649 3.07 19.10 -2.88
N LYS A 650 3.37 17.93 -3.47
CA LYS A 650 2.53 16.72 -3.40
C LYS A 650 2.17 16.27 -1.98
N THR A 651 3.03 16.54 -1.00
CA THR A 651 2.85 16.07 0.38
C THR A 651 2.35 17.15 1.33
N CYS A 652 2.63 18.43 1.05
CA CYS A 652 2.39 19.52 2.00
C CYS A 652 1.16 20.37 1.67
N VAL A 653 0.68 20.38 0.43
CA VAL A 653 -0.45 21.24 0.01
C VAL A 653 -1.72 20.94 0.81
N SER A 654 -2.08 19.66 0.96
CA SER A 654 -3.27 19.26 1.74
C SER A 654 -3.11 19.56 3.24
N LEU A 655 -1.88 19.46 3.77
CA LEU A 655 -1.57 19.82 5.15
C LEU A 655 -1.70 21.33 5.40
N ILE A 656 -1.23 22.17 4.47
CA ILE A 656 -1.38 23.63 4.56
C ILE A 656 -2.86 24.03 4.51
N LEU A 657 -3.64 23.43 3.61
CA LEU A 657 -5.10 23.65 3.54
C LEU A 657 -5.80 23.27 4.85
N ARG A 658 -5.34 22.20 5.52
CA ARG A 658 -5.83 21.84 6.84
C ARG A 658 -5.49 22.90 7.90
N LEU A 659 -4.28 23.47 7.88
CA LEU A 659 -3.89 24.54 8.79
C LEU A 659 -4.75 25.80 8.62
N PHE A 660 -5.10 26.18 7.39
CA PHE A 660 -6.07 27.26 7.16
C PHE A 660 -7.40 26.99 7.84
N ARG A 661 -7.94 25.77 7.69
CA ARG A 661 -9.19 25.37 8.32
C ARG A 661 -9.11 25.38 9.85
N GLU A 662 -7.99 24.95 10.42
CA GLU A 662 -7.74 24.99 11.88
C GLU A 662 -7.69 26.42 12.41
N GLU A 663 -7.21 27.37 11.60
CA GLU A 663 -7.24 28.81 11.90
C GLU A 663 -8.59 29.48 11.53
N GLY A 664 -9.61 28.70 11.19
CA GLY A 664 -10.97 29.18 10.92
C GLY A 664 -11.17 29.81 9.54
N ILE A 665 -10.24 29.62 8.60
CA ILE A 665 -10.31 30.16 7.24
C ILE A 665 -10.99 29.16 6.29
N THR A 666 -11.94 29.64 5.50
CA THR A 666 -12.71 28.82 4.56
C THR A 666 -11.97 28.64 3.23
N ARG A 667 -12.36 27.65 2.43
CA ARG A 667 -11.65 27.34 1.17
C ARG A 667 -11.83 28.44 0.12
N GLU A 668 -12.96 29.12 0.17
CA GLU A 668 -13.35 30.19 -0.75
C GLU A 668 -12.46 31.43 -0.61
N GLU A 669 -11.88 31.63 0.58
CA GLU A 669 -10.94 32.71 0.86
C GLU A 669 -9.52 32.42 0.34
N ILE A 670 -9.22 31.17 -0.02
CA ILE A 670 -7.86 30.72 -0.31
C ILE A 670 -7.60 30.73 -1.82
N THR A 671 -6.54 31.40 -2.26
CA THR A 671 -6.05 31.25 -3.63
C THR A 671 -5.19 29.99 -3.74
N GLU A 672 -5.57 29.07 -4.64
CA GLU A 672 -4.93 27.76 -4.77
C GLU A 672 -3.50 27.81 -5.32
N TYR A 673 -2.77 26.73 -5.05
CA TYR A 673 -1.41 26.53 -5.51
C TYR A 673 -1.31 26.40 -7.04
N SER A 674 -0.43 27.19 -7.66
CA SER A 674 -0.20 27.12 -9.11
C SER A 674 0.48 25.82 -9.54
N LYS A 675 -0.20 24.99 -10.34
CA LYS A 675 0.35 23.73 -10.89
C LYS A 675 1.15 23.98 -12.18
N ARG A 676 2.45 23.65 -12.13
CA ARG A 676 3.39 23.74 -13.27
C ARG A 676 3.35 22.46 -14.12
N PRO A 677 3.72 22.53 -15.43
CA PRO A 677 3.49 21.44 -16.38
C PRO A 677 4.34 20.18 -16.13
N VAL A 678 5.56 20.33 -15.59
CA VAL A 678 6.42 19.18 -15.26
C VAL A 678 6.13 18.73 -13.83
N PHE A 679 5.55 17.53 -13.70
CA PHE A 679 5.10 16.99 -12.41
C PHE A 679 6.17 16.19 -11.69
N ILE A 680 7.14 15.63 -12.42
CA ILE A 680 8.23 14.82 -11.89
C ILE A 680 9.55 15.43 -12.36
N GLU A 681 10.54 15.48 -11.47
CA GLU A 681 11.88 15.96 -11.80
C GLU A 681 12.53 15.11 -12.90
N VAL A 682 13.33 15.76 -13.74
CA VAL A 682 14.10 15.11 -14.80
C VAL A 682 15.43 15.85 -14.94
N PRO A 683 16.56 15.13 -15.04
CA PRO A 683 17.85 15.73 -15.37
C PRO A 683 17.77 16.52 -16.69
N LEU A 684 18.31 17.74 -16.69
CA LEU A 684 18.26 18.65 -17.85
C LEU A 684 18.91 18.03 -19.10
N GLY A 685 20.01 17.29 -18.94
CA GLY A 685 20.71 16.62 -20.04
C GLY A 685 19.80 15.66 -20.81
N ILE A 686 18.89 14.96 -20.13
CA ILE A 686 17.97 14.00 -20.76
C ILE A 686 16.98 14.71 -21.69
N LEU A 687 16.49 15.90 -21.31
CA LEU A 687 15.63 16.71 -22.18
C LEU A 687 16.36 17.16 -23.45
N ALA A 688 17.68 17.28 -23.40
CA ALA A 688 18.53 17.63 -24.54
C ALA A 688 19.06 16.40 -25.32
N GLY A 689 18.62 15.18 -24.97
CA GLY A 689 19.15 13.94 -25.55
C GLY A 689 20.62 13.67 -25.21
N ALA A 690 21.16 14.36 -24.21
CA ALA A 690 22.51 14.19 -23.70
C ALA A 690 22.49 13.20 -22.53
N ASN A 691 22.75 11.93 -22.84
CA ASN A 691 22.91 10.90 -21.82
C ASN A 691 24.36 10.93 -21.33
N GLY A 692 24.58 11.38 -20.09
CA GLY A 692 25.88 11.26 -19.44
C GLY A 692 26.26 9.78 -19.29
N GLN A 693 27.52 9.45 -19.59
CA GLN A 693 28.15 8.12 -19.63
C GLN A 693 28.01 7.33 -20.94
N GLU A 694 28.76 7.75 -21.97
CA GLU A 694 29.77 6.84 -22.53
C GLU A 694 31.00 7.02 -21.62
N SER A 695 31.09 6.24 -20.53
CA SER A 695 32.33 6.20 -19.75
C SER A 695 33.39 5.56 -20.63
N ASN A 696 34.41 6.32 -20.98
CA ASN A 696 35.68 5.79 -21.44
C ASN A 696 36.20 4.82 -20.37
N VAL A 697 35.93 3.53 -20.56
CA VAL A 697 36.67 2.45 -19.91
C VAL A 697 37.98 2.36 -20.66
N HIS A 698 38.97 3.18 -20.28
CA HIS A 698 40.42 3.14 -20.53
C HIS A 698 40.93 4.44 -19.87
N ASP A 699 41.55 4.40 -18.71
CA ASP A 699 42.92 3.90 -18.49
C ASP A 699 43.12 3.10 -17.19
#